data_AF-A0A3B4ZPN7-F1
#
_entry.id   AF-A0A3B4ZPN7-F1
#
_cell.length_a   1.000
_cell.length_b   1.000
_cell.length_c   1.000
_cell.angle_alpha   90.00
_cell.angle_beta   90.00
_cell.angle_gamma   90.00
#
_symmetry.space_group_name_H-M   'P 1'
#
loop_
_entity.id
_entity.type
_entity.pdbx_description
1 polymer ?
#
loop_
_entity_poly.entity_id
_entity_poly.type
_entity_poly.pdbx_seq_one_letter_code
_entity_poly.pdbx_strand_id
1 'polypeptide(L)'
;MPTVGVKRDLLFTALGRTYTDEEFDELCFEFGLELDEITTEKEIISKEQGDSKASGASDIILYKIDVPANRYDLLCLEGLVRGLQVFKNKLEAPRYRRVRPVSGDPQKLIITKETAAVRPYAVAAVLRNITFTQERYDSFIELQEKLHQNICRKRSLVAIGTHDLDTISGPFTYTAKPPGDISFKPLNQTKEYTATQLMSLYKTDSHLRHYLHIIEDKPVYPIIYDSNGIVLSMPPIINGNHSKITLKTKNVFIECTATDLTKAKIVLDMMVTMFSEYCSQPFTVEEAEVVYPDGKTCIYPELAYRKEKLSSEFINRKVGVSESTEKIAQLLTRMCLLSQATGNGDEIEVEIPPTRSDVIHACDIMEDAAIAYGFNNITRTTPRTYTVANQFPLNKLTELLRQDMAAAGFTEALNFALCSEEDIADKLGKKISETRAAHISNPKTAEFQVARTTLLPGLLKTIAANRKMPLPLKLFEISDVVLKDETKDVGARNSRRFCAVYYNKSPGFEVIHGLLDRSMQLLEVKSARGDGYHIQAADDSTFFPGRCAEIFVRGKSVGRLGVLHPDVVSRFELTMPCSAMEMDIEPFLGHTAETLLTHDVPMQEVIKHKFPTQDESQQAPLSCPTSTKTVFGDMSTPVGLKALNDFLADKSYMEGFVASKADTTMFDAIPSPPSLTFCHLRRWYNHIKSFQREAASLPAAKRQFVLPAAAPASTNNASDDDDDMDLFGSDDEAESAEAARIKEQRLAEYAAKKSKKPALIAKSSILLDVKPWDDETDMAKLEECVRSVSMDGLLWGQSKLVPVGYGIKKLQIGCVVEDDKVGTDLLEEAITAFEEFVQSVDVAAFNKI
;
A
#
# COMPACT_ATOMS: atom_id res chain seq x y z
N MET A 1 6.81 8.68 -11.70
CA MET A 1 7.97 9.49 -12.14
C MET A 1 7.58 10.11 -13.48
N PRO A 2 8.30 11.09 -14.06
CA PRO A 2 7.96 11.53 -15.40
C PRO A 2 8.21 10.42 -16.42
N THR A 3 7.15 9.97 -17.07
CA THR A 3 7.19 8.94 -18.13
C THR A 3 7.17 9.62 -19.49
N VAL A 4 8.00 9.18 -20.42
CA VAL A 4 8.05 9.67 -21.81
C VAL A 4 7.61 8.54 -22.74
N GLY A 5 6.56 8.80 -23.53
CA GLY A 5 6.07 7.85 -24.53
C GLY A 5 6.78 8.07 -25.86
N VAL A 6 7.52 7.08 -26.35
CA VAL A 6 8.26 7.18 -27.62
C VAL A 6 7.89 6.06 -28.57
N LYS A 7 7.75 6.39 -29.85
CA LYS A 7 7.56 5.39 -30.91
C LYS A 7 8.84 4.58 -31.05
N ARG A 8 8.77 3.26 -30.85
CA ARG A 8 9.94 2.36 -30.85
C ARG A 8 10.74 2.46 -32.15
N ASP A 9 10.06 2.34 -33.29
CA ASP A 9 10.76 2.30 -34.58
C ASP A 9 11.45 3.63 -34.90
N LEU A 10 10.86 4.75 -34.46
CA LEU A 10 11.46 6.08 -34.56
C LEU A 10 12.69 6.17 -33.65
N LEU A 11 12.56 5.75 -32.40
CA LEU A 11 13.66 5.72 -31.43
C LEU A 11 14.86 4.92 -31.96
N PHE A 12 14.63 3.73 -32.50
CA PHE A 12 15.69 2.87 -33.05
C PHE A 12 16.33 3.46 -34.30
N THR A 13 15.52 4.05 -35.17
CA THR A 13 16.02 4.80 -36.34
C THR A 13 16.91 5.95 -35.89
N ALA A 14 16.48 6.71 -34.88
CA ALA A 14 17.24 7.82 -34.34
C ALA A 14 18.53 7.36 -33.64
N LEU A 15 18.53 6.23 -32.93
CA LEU A 15 19.72 5.62 -32.32
C LEU A 15 20.67 4.97 -33.34
N GLY A 16 20.24 4.78 -34.59
CA GLY A 16 21.02 4.16 -35.66
C GLY A 16 21.25 2.65 -35.47
N ARG A 17 20.45 1.99 -34.63
CA ARG A 17 20.49 0.54 -34.38
C ARG A 17 19.13 0.06 -33.91
N THR A 18 18.71 -1.11 -34.39
CA THR A 18 17.59 -1.87 -33.84
C THR A 18 18.04 -2.63 -32.59
N TYR A 19 17.29 -2.50 -31.50
CA TYR A 19 17.50 -3.24 -30.26
C TYR A 19 16.39 -4.28 -30.07
N THR A 20 16.68 -5.36 -29.34
CA THR A 20 15.60 -6.16 -28.74
C THR A 20 15.03 -5.44 -27.51
N ASP A 21 13.87 -5.88 -27.03
CA ASP A 21 13.25 -5.30 -25.84
C ASP A 21 14.19 -5.45 -24.62
N GLU A 22 14.86 -6.59 -24.47
CA GLU A 22 15.84 -6.84 -23.40
C GLU A 22 17.12 -6.03 -23.55
N GLU A 23 17.66 -5.90 -24.76
CA GLU A 23 18.86 -5.08 -25.00
C GLU A 23 18.59 -3.60 -24.69
N PHE A 24 17.37 -3.12 -24.97
CA PHE A 24 16.98 -1.75 -24.68
C PHE A 24 16.68 -1.52 -23.19
N ASP A 25 16.09 -2.50 -22.52
CA ASP A 25 15.89 -2.46 -21.07
C ASP A 25 17.22 -2.44 -20.31
N GLU A 26 18.20 -3.28 -20.72
CA GLU A 26 19.55 -3.25 -20.15
C GLU A 26 20.23 -1.89 -20.39
N LEU A 27 20.05 -1.29 -21.57
CA LEU A 27 20.53 0.06 -21.87
C LEU A 27 19.89 1.12 -20.96
N CYS A 28 18.59 1.00 -20.70
CA CYS A 28 17.88 1.88 -19.78
C CYS A 28 18.47 1.75 -18.38
N PHE A 29 18.58 0.51 -17.88
CA PHE A 29 19.13 0.23 -16.56
C PHE A 29 20.56 0.77 -16.37
N GLU A 30 21.45 0.57 -17.36
CA GLU A 30 22.82 1.10 -17.33
C GLU A 30 22.88 2.63 -17.23
N PHE A 31 21.91 3.33 -17.82
CA PHE A 31 21.86 4.79 -17.85
C PHE A 31 21.02 5.40 -16.71
N GLY A 32 20.33 4.57 -15.91
CA GLY A 32 19.43 5.02 -14.85
C GLY A 32 18.03 5.41 -15.33
N LEU A 33 17.57 4.81 -16.43
CA LEU A 33 16.20 4.84 -16.93
C LEU A 33 15.52 3.49 -16.65
N GLU A 34 14.19 3.47 -16.75
CA GLU A 34 13.39 2.26 -16.61
C GLU A 34 12.42 2.14 -17.79
N LEU A 35 12.37 0.99 -18.44
CA LEU A 35 11.36 0.70 -19.46
C LEU A 35 10.10 0.18 -18.76
N ASP A 36 9.17 1.08 -18.41
CA ASP A 36 7.98 0.80 -17.59
C ASP A 36 6.99 -0.12 -18.30
N GLU A 37 6.58 0.25 -19.52
CA GLU A 37 5.68 -0.57 -20.32
C GLU A 37 5.91 -0.45 -21.83
N ILE A 38 5.68 -1.56 -22.53
CA ILE A 38 5.62 -1.64 -23.99
C ILE A 38 4.14 -1.82 -24.34
N THR A 39 3.54 -0.81 -24.95
CA THR A 39 2.09 -0.81 -25.28
C THR A 39 1.88 -0.31 -26.70
N THR A 40 0.67 -0.46 -27.23
CA THR A 40 0.26 0.18 -28.49
C THR A 40 -0.71 1.33 -28.25
N GLU A 41 -0.74 2.31 -29.15
CA GLU A 41 -1.69 3.43 -29.07
C GLU A 41 -3.15 2.93 -28.99
N LYS A 42 -3.45 1.85 -29.72
CA LYS A 42 -4.74 1.17 -29.69
C LYS A 42 -5.08 0.57 -28.33
N GLU A 43 -4.14 -0.10 -27.68
CA GLU A 43 -4.35 -0.67 -26.33
C GLU A 43 -4.57 0.41 -25.28
N ILE A 44 -3.85 1.53 -25.37
CA ILE A 44 -4.04 2.68 -24.45
C ILE A 44 -5.46 3.23 -24.61
N ILE A 45 -5.90 3.49 -25.85
CA ILE A 45 -7.24 4.03 -26.11
C ILE A 45 -8.34 3.02 -25.75
N SER A 46 -8.12 1.74 -26.02
CA SER A 46 -9.02 0.65 -25.62
C SER A 46 -9.20 0.63 -24.09
N LYS A 47 -8.10 0.67 -23.34
CA LYS A 47 -8.09 0.62 -21.87
C LYS A 47 -8.72 1.86 -21.23
N GLU A 48 -8.48 3.05 -21.78
CA GLU A 48 -8.95 4.31 -21.19
C GLU A 48 -10.34 4.75 -21.67
N GLN A 49 -10.68 4.49 -22.93
CA GLN A 49 -11.88 5.05 -23.59
C GLN A 49 -12.78 3.99 -24.24
N GLY A 50 -12.42 2.71 -24.13
CA GLY A 50 -13.16 1.57 -24.66
C GLY A 50 -12.87 1.27 -26.14
N ASP A 51 -13.11 0.01 -26.53
CA ASP A 51 -12.76 -0.53 -27.85
C ASP A 51 -13.40 0.22 -29.04
N SER A 52 -14.58 0.81 -28.81
CA SER A 52 -15.30 1.56 -29.85
C SER A 52 -14.54 2.78 -30.39
N LYS A 53 -13.65 3.38 -29.58
CA LYS A 53 -12.79 4.49 -30.01
C LYS A 53 -11.41 4.03 -30.47
N ALA A 54 -11.03 2.80 -30.14
CA ALA A 54 -9.75 2.20 -30.52
C ALA A 54 -9.73 1.72 -31.99
N SER A 55 -10.88 1.57 -32.64
CA SER A 55 -11.00 1.04 -34.00
C SER A 55 -10.34 1.89 -35.10
N GLY A 56 -9.91 3.12 -34.79
CA GLY A 56 -9.15 4.01 -35.69
C GLY A 56 -7.74 4.36 -35.20
N ALA A 57 -7.30 3.78 -34.08
CA ALA A 57 -5.98 4.04 -33.49
C ALA A 57 -4.89 3.18 -34.16
N SER A 58 -3.64 3.65 -34.15
CA SER A 58 -2.54 2.93 -34.78
C SER A 58 -2.05 1.76 -33.90
N ASP A 59 -1.67 0.64 -34.53
CA ASP A 59 -1.01 -0.50 -33.86
C ASP A 59 0.50 -0.24 -33.68
N ILE A 60 0.93 1.03 -33.63
CA ILE A 60 2.34 1.39 -33.46
C ILE A 60 2.78 1.06 -32.03
N ILE A 61 3.93 0.40 -31.92
CA ILE A 61 4.54 0.04 -30.64
C ILE A 61 5.18 1.28 -30.00
N LEU A 62 4.75 1.57 -28.78
CA LEU A 62 5.19 2.67 -27.94
C LEU A 62 5.95 2.13 -26.74
N TYR A 63 7.14 2.67 -26.51
CA TYR A 63 7.87 2.48 -25.26
C TYR A 63 7.53 3.61 -24.31
N LYS A 64 7.12 3.25 -23.09
CA LYS A 64 7.01 4.19 -21.98
C LYS A 64 8.26 4.07 -21.13
N ILE A 65 9.08 5.11 -21.18
CA ILE A 65 10.36 5.16 -20.48
C ILE A 65 10.20 6.09 -19.29
N ASP A 66 10.47 5.59 -18.10
CA ASP A 66 10.50 6.37 -16.87
C ASP A 66 11.85 7.07 -16.73
N VAL A 67 11.78 8.37 -16.50
CA VAL A 67 12.92 9.28 -16.49
C VAL A 67 13.07 9.90 -15.10
N PRO A 68 14.31 10.08 -14.60
CA PRO A 68 14.57 10.80 -13.37
C PRO A 68 14.00 12.22 -13.38
N ALA A 69 13.30 12.61 -12.31
CA ALA A 69 12.63 13.91 -12.25
C ALA A 69 13.58 15.13 -12.20
N ASN A 70 14.88 14.90 -11.96
CA ASN A 70 15.95 15.90 -12.00
C ASN A 70 16.46 16.16 -13.42
N ARG A 71 16.38 15.20 -14.35
CA ARG A 71 16.92 15.28 -15.70
C ARG A 71 15.88 15.76 -16.71
N TYR A 72 15.71 17.09 -16.77
CA TYR A 72 14.74 17.72 -17.68
C TYR A 72 15.11 17.58 -19.17
N ASP A 73 16.39 17.36 -19.46
CA ASP A 73 16.92 17.13 -20.81
C ASP A 73 16.48 15.80 -21.42
N LEU A 74 15.90 14.89 -20.63
CA LEU A 74 15.46 13.57 -21.06
C LEU A 74 13.93 13.47 -21.22
N LEU A 75 13.20 14.59 -21.14
CA LEU A 75 11.73 14.61 -21.20
C LEU A 75 11.15 14.53 -22.62
N CYS A 76 11.99 14.38 -23.64
CA CYS A 76 11.57 14.19 -25.03
C CYS A 76 12.48 13.19 -25.75
N LEU A 77 12.05 12.76 -26.94
CA LEU A 77 12.78 11.79 -27.74
C LEU A 77 14.17 12.29 -28.14
N GLU A 78 14.28 13.55 -28.55
CA GLU A 78 15.54 14.18 -28.96
C GLU A 78 16.55 14.18 -27.81
N GLY A 79 16.06 14.47 -26.61
CA GLY A 79 16.81 14.42 -25.37
C GLY A 79 17.35 13.03 -25.02
N LEU A 80 16.45 12.04 -25.01
CA LEU A 80 16.76 10.64 -24.73
C LEU A 80 17.77 10.08 -25.75
N VAL A 81 17.52 10.26 -27.04
CA VAL A 81 18.40 9.77 -28.11
C VAL A 81 19.79 10.38 -27.96
N ARG A 82 19.88 11.70 -27.76
CA ARG A 82 21.17 12.38 -27.62
C ARG A 82 21.91 11.92 -26.36
N GLY A 83 21.23 11.82 -25.23
CA GLY A 83 21.82 11.32 -23.98
C GLY A 83 22.39 9.92 -24.14
N LEU A 84 21.60 8.99 -24.70
CA LEU A 84 22.01 7.60 -24.92
C LEU A 84 23.13 7.46 -25.97
N GLN A 85 23.11 8.26 -27.04
CA GLN A 85 24.17 8.25 -28.05
C GLN A 85 25.50 8.76 -27.51
N VAL A 86 25.49 9.83 -26.71
CA VAL A 86 26.70 10.34 -26.03
C VAL A 86 27.20 9.31 -25.01
N PHE A 87 26.29 8.68 -24.27
CA PHE A 87 26.64 7.64 -23.29
C PHE A 87 27.37 6.43 -23.90
N LYS A 88 26.97 6.03 -25.12
CA LYS A 88 27.61 4.96 -25.90
C LYS A 88 28.76 5.44 -26.79
N ASN A 89 29.22 6.69 -26.65
CA ASN A 89 30.30 7.30 -27.44
C ASN A 89 30.06 7.27 -28.97
N LYS A 90 28.80 7.27 -29.41
CA LYS A 90 28.44 7.31 -30.84
C LYS A 90 28.31 8.73 -31.38
N LEU A 91 28.06 9.68 -30.50
CA LEU A 91 27.88 11.10 -30.81
C LEU A 91 28.70 11.94 -29.82
N GLU A 92 29.31 13.01 -30.31
CA GLU A 92 29.87 14.06 -29.44
C GLU A 92 28.74 14.98 -28.96
N ALA A 93 28.80 15.38 -27.68
CA ALA A 93 27.80 16.30 -27.13
C ALA A 93 27.78 17.63 -27.92
N PRO A 94 26.63 18.07 -28.45
CA PRO A 94 26.56 19.27 -29.26
C PRO A 94 26.78 20.53 -28.42
N ARG A 95 27.34 21.57 -29.06
CA ARG A 95 27.55 22.87 -28.43
C ARG A 95 26.44 23.84 -28.85
N TYR A 96 25.58 24.20 -27.90
CA TYR A 96 24.51 25.17 -28.11
C TYR A 96 25.08 26.57 -28.13
N ARG A 97 24.73 27.34 -29.16
CA ARG A 97 25.23 28.70 -29.34
C ARG A 97 24.08 29.68 -29.47
N ARG A 98 24.15 30.74 -28.70
CA ARG A 98 23.32 31.92 -28.91
C ARG A 98 23.91 32.76 -30.04
N VAL A 99 23.08 33.15 -31.00
CA VAL A 99 23.45 33.98 -32.14
C VAL A 99 22.60 35.24 -32.20
N ARG A 100 23.16 36.30 -32.78
CA ARG A 100 22.40 37.49 -33.15
C ARG A 100 21.61 37.24 -34.43
N PRO A 101 20.47 37.93 -34.62
CA PRO A 101 19.73 37.86 -35.88
C PRO A 101 20.63 38.27 -37.05
N VAL A 102 20.49 37.56 -38.18
CA VAL A 102 21.29 37.79 -39.40
C VAL A 102 20.97 39.15 -40.05
N SER A 103 19.74 39.63 -39.89
CA SER A 103 19.30 40.96 -40.33
C SER A 103 18.31 41.57 -39.35
N GLY A 104 18.48 42.86 -39.04
CA GLY A 104 17.61 43.61 -38.13
C GLY A 104 18.01 43.55 -36.66
N ASP A 105 17.21 44.21 -35.82
CA ASP A 105 17.38 44.20 -34.36
C ASP A 105 16.80 42.90 -33.75
N PRO A 106 17.33 42.46 -32.58
CA PRO A 106 16.75 41.35 -31.83
C PRO A 106 15.28 41.58 -31.50
N GLN A 107 14.49 40.51 -31.50
CA GLN A 107 13.10 40.57 -31.04
C GLN A 107 13.06 41.03 -29.58
N LYS A 108 12.17 41.97 -29.25
CA LYS A 108 12.08 42.56 -27.91
C LYS A 108 10.78 42.18 -27.22
N LEU A 109 10.86 41.80 -25.95
CA LEU A 109 9.72 41.59 -25.04
C LEU A 109 9.81 42.60 -23.89
N ILE A 110 8.87 43.51 -23.80
CA ILE A 110 8.85 44.61 -22.82
C ILE A 110 7.91 44.25 -21.68
N ILE A 111 8.43 44.17 -20.47
CA ILE A 111 7.68 43.88 -19.25
C ILE A 111 7.28 45.19 -18.57
N THR A 112 6.00 45.32 -18.27
CA THR A 112 5.42 46.51 -17.61
C THR A 112 5.26 46.31 -16.10
N LYS A 113 5.03 47.38 -15.33
CA LYS A 113 5.02 47.33 -13.86
C LYS A 113 3.82 46.55 -13.30
N GLU A 114 2.74 46.50 -14.06
CA GLU A 114 1.46 45.89 -13.69
C GLU A 114 1.60 44.36 -13.54
N THR A 115 2.55 43.74 -14.23
CA THR A 115 2.79 42.29 -14.17
C THR A 115 3.26 41.83 -12.79
N ALA A 116 3.91 42.71 -12.01
CA ALA A 116 4.43 42.38 -10.68
C ALA A 116 3.32 41.94 -9.69
N ALA A 117 2.09 42.40 -9.88
CA ALA A 117 0.94 42.00 -9.06
C ALA A 117 0.52 40.53 -9.27
N VAL A 118 0.91 39.93 -10.39
CA VAL A 118 0.46 38.59 -10.78
C VAL A 118 1.63 37.64 -11.00
N ARG A 119 2.52 38.01 -11.93
CA ARG A 119 3.64 37.23 -12.45
C ARG A 119 4.75 38.19 -12.91
N PRO A 120 5.75 38.45 -12.06
CA PRO A 120 6.72 39.53 -12.28
C PRO A 120 7.72 39.30 -13.41
N TYR A 121 7.96 38.05 -13.82
CA TYR A 121 9.06 37.72 -14.72
C TYR A 121 8.57 37.12 -16.04
N ALA A 122 9.30 37.41 -17.12
CA ALA A 122 9.18 36.71 -18.39
C ALA A 122 10.55 36.61 -19.05
N VAL A 123 10.77 35.55 -19.81
CA VAL A 123 11.97 35.36 -20.65
C VAL A 123 11.54 34.89 -22.03
N ALA A 124 12.34 35.15 -23.08
CA ALA A 124 11.98 34.79 -24.44
C ALA A 124 13.19 34.38 -25.29
N ALA A 125 12.95 33.65 -26.37
CA ALA A 125 13.95 33.25 -27.36
C ALA A 125 13.29 33.01 -28.73
N VAL A 126 14.11 32.94 -29.78
CA VAL A 126 13.64 32.62 -31.14
C VAL A 126 14.40 31.42 -31.71
N LEU A 127 13.67 30.47 -32.29
CA LEU A 127 14.21 29.42 -33.15
C LEU A 127 13.90 29.77 -34.61
N ARG A 128 14.94 29.94 -35.42
CA ARG A 128 14.83 30.30 -36.85
C ARG A 128 14.92 29.08 -37.75
N ASN A 129 14.09 29.08 -38.79
CA ASN A 129 14.07 28.05 -39.85
C ASN A 129 14.03 26.61 -39.30
N ILE A 130 13.17 26.36 -38.31
CA ILE A 130 12.91 25.01 -37.80
C ILE A 130 12.16 24.18 -38.85
N THR A 131 12.52 22.90 -38.94
CA THR A 131 11.84 21.95 -39.84
C THR A 131 10.93 21.01 -39.04
N PHE A 132 9.63 21.30 -39.05
CA PHE A 132 8.62 20.44 -38.44
C PHE A 132 8.17 19.31 -39.38
N THR A 133 8.35 18.08 -38.93
CA THR A 133 7.58 16.93 -39.37
C THR A 133 6.42 16.71 -38.38
N GLN A 134 5.44 15.87 -38.72
CA GLN A 134 4.35 15.53 -37.80
C GLN A 134 4.90 15.05 -36.45
N GLU A 135 5.86 14.12 -36.47
CA GLU A 135 6.46 13.54 -35.27
C GLU A 135 7.23 14.55 -34.43
N ARG A 136 8.00 15.44 -35.08
CA ARG A 136 8.74 16.51 -34.38
C ARG A 136 7.81 17.55 -33.78
N TYR A 137 6.72 17.87 -34.47
CA TYR A 137 5.71 18.79 -33.96
C TYR A 137 5.03 18.19 -32.72
N ASP A 138 4.64 16.91 -32.76
CA ASP A 138 4.04 16.22 -31.63
C ASP A 138 5.03 16.14 -30.45
N SER A 139 6.30 15.80 -30.70
CA SER A 139 7.37 15.83 -29.69
C SER A 139 7.57 17.22 -29.06
N PHE A 140 7.48 18.29 -29.87
CA PHE A 140 7.62 19.68 -29.39
C PHE A 140 6.51 20.07 -28.43
N ILE A 141 5.27 19.74 -28.78
CA ILE A 141 4.10 19.98 -27.92
C ILE A 141 4.15 19.10 -26.66
N GLU A 142 4.58 17.84 -26.80
CA GLU A 142 4.71 16.92 -25.67
C GLU A 142 5.76 17.42 -24.68
N LEU A 143 6.94 17.84 -25.13
CA LEU A 143 7.97 18.43 -24.27
C LEU A 143 7.41 19.63 -23.49
N GLN A 144 6.68 20.52 -24.17
CA GLN A 144 6.06 21.67 -23.53
C GLN A 144 5.11 21.26 -22.40
N GLU A 145 4.24 20.28 -22.64
CA GLU A 145 3.28 19.80 -21.63
C GLU A 145 3.97 19.03 -20.49
N LYS A 146 5.01 18.23 -20.78
CA LYS A 146 5.81 17.53 -19.74
C LYS A 146 6.51 18.52 -18.82
N LEU A 147 7.11 19.58 -19.38
CA LEU A 147 7.72 20.66 -18.60
C LEU A 147 6.65 21.42 -17.78
N HIS A 148 5.48 21.68 -18.36
CA HIS A 148 4.35 22.30 -17.65
C HIS A 148 3.88 21.50 -16.44
N GLN A 149 3.78 20.18 -16.58
CA GLN A 149 3.32 19.29 -15.51
C GLN A 149 4.37 19.12 -14.41
N ASN A 150 5.65 18.98 -14.78
CA ASN A 150 6.75 18.72 -13.85
C ASN A 150 7.35 20.01 -13.27
N ILE A 151 8.43 20.54 -13.88
CA ILE A 151 9.22 21.66 -13.33
C ILE A 151 8.39 22.93 -13.12
N CYS A 152 7.37 23.16 -13.95
CA CYS A 152 6.50 24.33 -13.84
C CYS A 152 5.38 24.19 -12.80
N ARG A 153 5.22 23.00 -12.18
CA ARG A 153 4.14 22.65 -11.24
C ARG A 153 2.75 22.98 -11.78
N LYS A 154 2.34 22.30 -12.85
CA LYS A 154 1.06 22.54 -13.54
C LYS A 154 0.89 24.01 -13.90
N ARG A 155 1.91 24.56 -14.58
CA ARG A 155 1.99 25.97 -14.99
C ARG A 155 1.95 27.01 -13.88
N SER A 156 1.95 26.64 -12.59
CA SER A 156 1.83 27.59 -11.48
C SER A 156 3.05 28.51 -11.37
N LEU A 157 4.26 27.95 -11.55
CA LEU A 157 5.52 28.68 -11.44
C LEU A 157 5.95 29.31 -12.75
N VAL A 158 5.84 28.58 -13.85
CA VAL A 158 6.25 29.01 -15.20
C VAL A 158 5.17 28.58 -16.19
N ALA A 159 4.84 29.43 -17.17
CA ALA A 159 4.01 29.03 -18.31
C ALA A 159 4.75 29.38 -19.59
N ILE A 160 4.82 28.39 -20.48
CA ILE A 160 5.49 28.48 -21.79
C ILE A 160 4.41 28.76 -22.82
N GLY A 161 4.60 29.81 -23.62
CA GLY A 161 3.92 30.00 -24.88
C GLY A 161 4.88 29.78 -26.04
N THR A 162 4.30 29.33 -27.14
CA THR A 162 4.99 29.06 -28.39
C THR A 162 4.16 29.67 -29.50
N HIS A 163 4.81 30.50 -30.31
CA HIS A 163 4.16 31.37 -31.27
C HIS A 163 4.82 31.28 -32.64
N ASP A 164 4.01 31.29 -33.70
CA ASP A 164 4.51 31.43 -35.06
C ASP A 164 4.95 32.88 -35.30
N LEU A 165 6.27 33.09 -35.35
CA LEU A 165 6.87 34.41 -35.51
C LEU A 165 6.53 35.05 -36.85
N ASP A 166 6.23 34.26 -37.89
CA ASP A 166 5.90 34.79 -39.22
C ASP A 166 4.50 35.44 -39.27
N THR A 167 3.66 35.16 -38.27
CA THR A 167 2.30 35.71 -38.17
C THR A 167 2.21 36.97 -37.31
N ILE A 168 3.24 37.28 -36.53
CA ILE A 168 3.23 38.33 -35.50
C ILE A 168 4.34 39.35 -35.77
N SER A 169 4.27 40.52 -35.15
CA SER A 169 5.30 41.57 -35.34
C SER A 169 5.72 42.18 -34.02
N GLY A 170 7.02 42.16 -33.72
CA GLY A 170 7.60 42.80 -32.54
C GLY A 170 7.71 44.33 -32.69
N PRO A 171 7.99 45.07 -31.59
CA PRO A 171 8.23 44.60 -30.23
C PRO A 171 6.98 44.08 -29.52
N PHE A 172 7.16 43.10 -28.64
CA PHE A 172 6.10 42.48 -27.85
C PHE A 172 6.00 43.13 -26.47
N THR A 173 4.80 43.21 -25.90
CA THR A 173 4.55 43.81 -24.59
C THR A 173 3.88 42.83 -23.64
N TYR A 174 4.54 42.50 -22.53
CA TYR A 174 3.99 41.74 -21.41
C TYR A 174 3.43 42.69 -20.34
N THR A 175 2.10 42.66 -20.17
CA THR A 175 1.39 43.54 -19.24
C THR A 175 0.28 42.79 -18.50
N ALA A 176 -0.39 43.45 -17.56
CA ALA A 176 -1.54 42.91 -16.88
C ALA A 176 -2.70 43.92 -16.91
N LYS A 177 -3.89 43.47 -17.32
CA LYS A 177 -5.08 44.31 -17.45
C LYS A 177 -6.28 43.70 -16.74
N PRO A 178 -7.30 44.50 -16.36
CA PRO A 178 -8.55 43.97 -15.86
C PRO A 178 -9.18 42.97 -16.86
N PRO A 179 -9.81 41.89 -16.38
CA PRO A 179 -10.34 40.83 -17.24
C PRO A 179 -11.48 41.28 -18.17
N GLY A 180 -12.11 42.42 -17.93
CA GLY A 180 -13.10 43.03 -18.82
C GLY A 180 -12.50 43.70 -20.07
N ASP A 181 -11.23 44.13 -19.99
CA ASP A 181 -10.57 44.91 -21.05
C ASP A 181 -9.75 44.03 -22.01
N ILE A 182 -9.76 42.71 -21.77
CA ILE A 182 -9.03 41.72 -22.56
C ILE A 182 -10.02 40.98 -23.43
N SER A 183 -9.90 41.12 -24.75
CA SER A 183 -10.68 40.38 -25.74
C SER A 183 -9.74 39.79 -26.79
N PHE A 184 -9.87 38.49 -27.04
CA PHE A 184 -9.12 37.82 -28.11
C PHE A 184 -9.75 36.48 -28.49
N LYS A 185 -9.27 35.92 -29.61
CA LYS A 185 -9.66 34.61 -30.11
C LYS A 185 -8.72 33.54 -29.55
N PRO A 186 -9.14 32.72 -28.56
CA PRO A 186 -8.27 31.72 -27.97
C PRO A 186 -8.06 30.52 -28.92
N LEU A 187 -7.03 29.73 -28.63
CA LEU A 187 -6.66 28.56 -29.42
C LEU A 187 -7.85 27.63 -29.68
N ASN A 188 -7.99 27.18 -30.93
CA ASN A 188 -9.05 26.25 -31.38
C ASN A 188 -10.50 26.78 -31.24
N GLN A 189 -10.69 28.07 -30.97
CA GLN A 189 -12.01 28.71 -31.04
C GLN A 189 -12.11 29.60 -32.26
N THR A 190 -13.34 29.77 -32.77
CA THR A 190 -13.62 30.64 -33.94
C THR A 190 -14.03 32.05 -33.54
N LYS A 191 -14.73 32.19 -32.41
CA LYS A 191 -15.25 33.44 -31.87
C LYS A 191 -14.22 34.13 -30.96
N GLU A 192 -14.35 35.45 -30.88
CA GLU A 192 -13.63 36.28 -29.92
C GLU A 192 -14.37 36.27 -28.58
N TYR A 193 -13.63 36.20 -27.48
CA TYR A 193 -14.18 36.19 -26.13
C TYR A 193 -13.42 37.16 -25.23
N THR A 194 -14.14 37.75 -24.28
CA THR A 194 -13.52 38.50 -23.18
C THR A 194 -12.90 37.55 -22.17
N ALA A 195 -11.83 37.93 -21.46
CA ALA A 195 -11.18 37.05 -20.47
C ALA A 195 -12.14 36.58 -19.37
N THR A 196 -13.09 37.42 -18.95
CA THR A 196 -14.16 37.02 -18.01
C THR A 196 -15.03 35.89 -18.57
N GLN A 197 -15.38 35.95 -19.85
CA GLN A 197 -16.17 34.91 -20.53
C GLN A 197 -15.35 33.63 -20.72
N LEU A 198 -14.04 33.74 -21.00
CA LEU A 198 -13.13 32.61 -21.12
C LEU A 198 -13.03 31.80 -19.83
N MET A 199 -12.96 32.48 -18.67
CA MET A 199 -12.93 31.81 -17.37
C MET A 199 -14.19 30.97 -17.16
N SER A 200 -15.37 31.50 -17.48
CA SER A 200 -16.62 30.74 -17.41
C SER A 200 -16.67 29.57 -18.41
N LEU A 201 -16.18 29.78 -19.64
CA LEU A 201 -16.17 28.75 -20.68
C LEU A 201 -15.27 27.56 -20.30
N TYR A 202 -14.07 27.84 -19.77
CA TYR A 202 -13.11 26.78 -19.46
C TYR A 202 -13.34 26.09 -18.12
N LYS A 203 -14.29 26.54 -17.30
CA LYS A 203 -14.71 25.79 -16.10
C LYS A 203 -15.28 24.41 -16.44
N THR A 204 -15.89 24.27 -17.62
CA THR A 204 -16.40 22.99 -18.12
C THR A 204 -15.36 22.18 -18.90
N ASP A 205 -14.22 22.77 -19.24
CA ASP A 205 -13.17 22.10 -20.00
C ASP A 205 -12.40 21.11 -19.11
N SER A 206 -12.16 19.89 -19.59
CA SER A 206 -11.53 18.83 -18.79
C SER A 206 -10.05 19.10 -18.50
N HIS A 207 -9.34 19.79 -19.41
CA HIS A 207 -7.91 20.06 -19.29
C HIS A 207 -7.66 21.42 -18.62
N LEU A 208 -8.31 22.48 -19.11
CA LEU A 208 -8.02 23.85 -18.71
C LEU A 208 -8.61 24.23 -17.35
N ARG A 209 -9.67 23.56 -16.87
CA ARG A 209 -10.27 23.85 -15.54
C ARG A 209 -9.24 23.80 -14.41
N HIS A 210 -8.22 22.97 -14.55
CA HIS A 210 -7.19 22.76 -13.55
C HIS A 210 -6.24 23.96 -13.41
N TYR A 211 -6.20 24.89 -14.37
CA TYR A 211 -5.29 26.04 -14.37
C TYR A 211 -5.97 27.38 -14.05
N LEU A 212 -7.31 27.46 -14.08
CA LEU A 212 -8.05 28.72 -13.92
C LEU A 212 -7.77 29.38 -12.57
N HIS A 213 -7.77 28.60 -11.49
CA HIS A 213 -7.52 29.06 -10.12
C HIS A 213 -6.18 29.78 -9.92
N ILE A 214 -5.23 29.67 -10.86
CA ILE A 214 -3.92 30.34 -10.76
C ILE A 214 -4.07 31.87 -10.85
N ILE A 215 -5.01 32.36 -11.65
CA ILE A 215 -5.24 33.80 -11.85
C ILE A 215 -6.68 34.26 -11.61
N GLU A 216 -7.64 33.35 -11.44
CA GLU A 216 -9.07 33.69 -11.31
C GLU A 216 -9.39 34.72 -10.21
N ASP A 217 -8.70 34.63 -9.07
CA ASP A 217 -8.95 35.53 -7.92
C ASP A 217 -8.17 36.86 -7.99
N LYS A 218 -7.45 37.11 -9.08
CA LYS A 218 -6.58 38.30 -9.20
C LYS A 218 -7.31 39.47 -9.89
N PRO A 219 -7.02 40.73 -9.49
CA PRO A 219 -7.70 41.91 -10.04
C PRO A 219 -7.34 42.20 -11.51
N VAL A 220 -6.17 41.71 -11.95
CA VAL A 220 -5.67 41.88 -13.32
C VAL A 220 -5.14 40.55 -13.83
N TYR A 221 -5.28 40.29 -15.12
CA TYR A 221 -4.78 39.10 -15.79
C TYR A 221 -3.59 39.44 -16.68
N PRO A 222 -2.55 38.60 -16.68
CA PRO A 222 -1.36 38.86 -17.45
C PRO A 222 -1.61 38.50 -18.94
N ILE A 223 -1.06 39.31 -19.84
CA ILE A 223 -1.31 39.23 -21.27
C ILE A 223 -0.10 39.70 -22.06
N ILE A 224 0.10 39.10 -23.24
CA ILE A 224 1.17 39.49 -24.16
C ILE A 224 0.56 40.02 -25.45
N TYR A 225 0.99 41.21 -25.86
CA TYR A 225 0.61 41.87 -27.10
C TYR A 225 1.77 41.93 -28.10
N ASP A 226 1.44 41.95 -29.39
CA ASP A 226 2.35 42.35 -30.46
C ASP A 226 2.32 43.88 -30.69
N SER A 227 3.15 44.36 -31.63
CA SER A 227 3.20 45.77 -32.01
C SER A 227 1.93 46.30 -32.66
N ASN A 228 1.10 45.43 -33.25
CA ASN A 228 -0.19 45.75 -33.84
C ASN A 228 -1.33 45.78 -32.80
N GLY A 229 -1.04 45.48 -31.53
CA GLY A 229 -2.02 45.40 -30.46
C GLY A 229 -2.82 44.09 -30.45
N ILE A 230 -2.36 43.06 -31.18
CA ILE A 230 -2.96 41.73 -31.22
C ILE A 230 -2.46 40.92 -30.01
N VAL A 231 -3.39 40.20 -29.38
CA VAL A 231 -3.09 39.33 -28.23
C VAL A 231 -2.41 38.04 -28.71
N LEU A 232 -1.22 37.78 -28.18
CA LEU A 232 -0.47 36.54 -28.40
C LEU A 232 -0.91 35.44 -27.45
N SER A 233 -0.95 35.73 -26.16
CA SER A 233 -1.31 34.76 -25.13
C SER A 233 -1.87 35.45 -23.89
N MET A 234 -2.68 34.70 -23.13
CA MET A 234 -3.10 35.04 -21.78
C MET A 234 -2.52 33.99 -20.81
N PRO A 235 -1.26 34.17 -20.37
CA PRO A 235 -0.64 33.23 -19.45
C PRO A 235 -1.40 33.16 -18.11
N PRO A 236 -1.40 32.03 -17.39
CA PRO A 236 -0.91 30.71 -17.75
C PRO A 236 -1.95 29.84 -18.49
N ILE A 237 -3.06 30.43 -18.96
CA ILE A 237 -4.26 29.67 -19.36
C ILE A 237 -4.19 29.20 -20.80
N ILE A 238 -4.14 30.13 -21.76
CA ILE A 238 -4.29 29.80 -23.18
C ILE A 238 -3.60 30.79 -24.10
N ASN A 239 -3.15 30.31 -25.24
CA ASN A 239 -2.57 31.12 -26.31
C ASN A 239 -3.66 31.58 -27.29
N GLY A 240 -3.37 32.64 -28.04
CA GLY A 240 -4.19 33.13 -29.12
C GLY A 240 -4.13 32.22 -30.35
N ASN A 241 -5.25 32.13 -31.07
CA ASN A 241 -5.32 31.34 -32.30
C ASN A 241 -4.55 31.98 -33.47
N HIS A 242 -4.28 33.29 -33.40
CA HIS A 242 -3.58 34.03 -34.45
C HIS A 242 -2.12 33.56 -34.60
N SER A 243 -1.42 33.42 -33.47
CA SER A 243 -0.02 33.01 -33.39
C SER A 243 0.17 31.48 -33.30
N LYS A 244 -0.84 30.70 -33.71
CA LYS A 244 -0.82 29.24 -33.55
C LYS A 244 0.28 28.61 -34.40
N ILE A 245 1.14 27.82 -33.77
CA ILE A 245 2.14 27.01 -34.49
C ILE A 245 1.47 25.88 -35.29
N THR A 246 2.00 25.64 -36.49
CA THR A 246 1.54 24.58 -37.41
C THR A 246 2.74 23.89 -38.03
N LEU A 247 2.51 22.81 -38.79
CA LEU A 247 3.57 22.12 -39.53
C LEU A 247 4.29 23.00 -40.56
N LYS A 248 3.69 24.13 -40.97
CA LYS A 248 4.28 25.07 -41.93
C LYS A 248 5.13 26.15 -41.27
N THR A 249 5.03 26.30 -39.96
CA THR A 249 5.74 27.32 -39.19
C THR A 249 7.25 27.09 -39.32
N LYS A 250 7.99 28.14 -39.67
CA LYS A 250 9.45 28.09 -39.80
C LYS A 250 10.17 28.83 -38.70
N ASN A 251 9.58 29.88 -38.16
CA ASN A 251 10.18 30.68 -37.12
C ASN A 251 9.30 30.64 -35.88
N VAL A 252 9.86 30.21 -34.75
CA VAL A 252 9.11 30.06 -33.50
C VAL A 252 9.63 31.05 -32.49
N PHE A 253 8.74 31.94 -32.02
CA PHE A 253 8.98 32.77 -30.85
C PHE A 253 8.48 32.02 -29.61
N ILE A 254 9.35 31.85 -28.63
CA ILE A 254 9.06 31.13 -27.39
C ILE A 254 9.17 32.11 -26.25
N GLU A 255 8.12 32.22 -25.45
CA GLU A 255 8.12 33.04 -24.25
C GLU A 255 7.72 32.23 -23.01
N CYS A 256 8.40 32.47 -21.90
CA CYS A 256 8.13 31.82 -20.62
C CYS A 256 7.81 32.89 -19.58
N THR A 257 6.57 32.96 -19.14
CA THR A 257 6.15 33.85 -18.04
C THR A 257 6.18 33.13 -16.71
N ALA A 258 6.59 33.79 -15.63
CA ALA A 258 6.86 33.08 -14.38
C ALA A 258 6.74 33.95 -13.11
N THR A 259 6.56 33.25 -11.99
CA THR A 259 6.81 33.77 -10.64
C THR A 259 8.24 33.50 -10.18
N ASP A 260 8.91 32.49 -10.74
CA ASP A 260 10.31 32.12 -10.48
C ASP A 260 11.15 32.32 -11.75
N LEU A 261 12.04 33.32 -11.72
CA LEU A 261 12.89 33.67 -12.86
C LEU A 261 13.88 32.54 -13.21
N THR A 262 14.48 31.88 -12.22
CA THR A 262 15.50 30.84 -12.47
C THR A 262 14.88 29.65 -13.18
N LYS A 263 13.68 29.22 -12.75
CA LYS A 263 12.94 28.15 -13.43
C LYS A 263 12.53 28.56 -14.83
N ALA A 264 12.11 29.81 -15.03
CA ALA A 264 11.76 30.31 -16.36
C ALA A 264 12.94 30.21 -17.34
N LYS A 265 14.15 30.59 -16.88
CA LYS A 265 15.39 30.45 -17.66
C LYS A 265 15.68 28.99 -18.00
N ILE A 266 15.64 28.09 -17.02
CA ILE A 266 15.89 26.66 -17.25
C ILE A 266 14.89 26.08 -18.26
N VAL A 267 13.61 26.41 -18.12
CA VAL A 267 12.55 25.93 -19.03
C VAL A 267 12.75 26.46 -20.44
N LEU A 268 13.08 27.75 -20.59
CA LEU A 268 13.41 28.34 -21.89
C LEU A 268 14.62 27.67 -22.52
N ASP A 269 15.72 27.56 -21.76
CA ASP A 269 16.96 26.92 -22.20
C ASP A 269 16.69 25.46 -22.59
N MET A 270 15.85 24.72 -21.86
CA MET A 270 15.48 23.34 -22.20
C MET A 270 14.72 23.26 -23.53
N MET A 271 13.67 24.06 -23.69
CA MET A 271 12.87 24.10 -24.93
C MET A 271 13.74 24.40 -26.16
N VAL A 272 14.61 25.41 -26.06
CA VAL A 272 15.45 25.82 -27.21
C VAL A 272 16.60 24.85 -27.47
N THR A 273 17.26 24.32 -26.42
CA THR A 273 18.38 23.40 -26.60
C THR A 273 17.92 22.09 -27.23
N MET A 274 16.77 21.53 -26.82
CA MET A 274 16.25 20.28 -27.38
C MET A 274 15.92 20.40 -28.88
N PHE A 275 15.27 21.49 -29.30
CA PHE A 275 14.75 21.63 -30.67
C PHE A 275 15.63 22.44 -31.64
N SER A 276 16.68 23.10 -31.13
CA SER A 276 17.66 23.80 -31.98
C SER A 276 18.39 22.87 -32.96
N GLU A 277 18.38 21.55 -32.73
CA GLU A 277 18.90 20.54 -33.66
C GLU A 277 18.19 20.57 -35.03
N TYR A 278 16.92 20.96 -35.06
CA TYR A 278 16.10 20.98 -36.28
C TYR A 278 16.07 22.33 -36.99
N CYS A 279 16.88 23.29 -36.54
CA CYS A 279 17.09 24.57 -37.21
C CYS A 279 18.02 24.41 -38.42
N SER A 280 17.90 25.29 -39.41
CA SER A 280 18.77 25.26 -40.61
C SER A 280 20.26 25.34 -40.27
N GLN A 281 20.60 26.07 -39.21
CA GLN A 281 21.90 26.00 -38.54
C GLN A 281 21.71 25.23 -37.23
N PRO A 282 22.09 23.95 -37.17
CA PRO A 282 21.85 23.12 -35.99
C PRO A 282 22.48 23.71 -34.72
N PHE A 283 21.78 23.55 -33.60
CA PHE A 283 22.23 23.98 -32.27
C PHE A 283 22.47 25.49 -32.11
N THR A 284 21.81 26.29 -32.94
CA THR A 284 21.81 27.75 -32.84
C THR A 284 20.46 28.27 -32.37
N VAL A 285 20.48 29.30 -31.51
CA VAL A 285 19.29 29.96 -30.99
C VAL A 285 19.45 31.47 -31.15
N GLU A 286 18.46 32.14 -31.75
CA GLU A 286 18.46 33.58 -31.91
C GLU A 286 18.12 34.26 -30.58
N GLU A 287 18.91 35.27 -30.21
CA GLU A 287 18.72 36.01 -28.97
C GLU A 287 17.52 36.96 -29.03
N ALA A 288 16.81 37.07 -27.91
CA ALA A 288 15.74 38.02 -27.68
C ALA A 288 16.08 38.95 -26.51
N GLU A 289 15.74 40.22 -26.65
CA GLU A 289 15.92 41.23 -25.61
C GLU A 289 14.67 41.31 -24.74
N VAL A 290 14.83 41.13 -23.43
CA VAL A 290 13.75 41.34 -22.46
C VAL A 290 14.03 42.61 -21.68
N VAL A 291 13.10 43.57 -21.75
CA VAL A 291 13.19 44.85 -21.06
C VAL A 291 12.33 44.78 -19.80
N TYR A 292 12.96 44.92 -18.63
CA TYR A 292 12.29 44.89 -17.34
C TYR A 292 11.70 46.26 -16.96
N PRO A 293 10.76 46.32 -15.98
CA PRO A 293 10.10 47.57 -15.60
C PRO A 293 11.03 48.65 -14.99
N ASP A 294 12.24 48.25 -14.58
CA ASP A 294 13.31 49.13 -14.10
C ASP A 294 14.15 49.75 -15.24
N GLY A 295 13.85 49.40 -16.50
CA GLY A 295 14.59 49.82 -17.69
C GLY A 295 15.81 48.94 -17.98
N LYS A 296 16.08 47.89 -17.19
CA LYS A 296 17.17 46.96 -17.45
C LYS A 296 16.81 46.03 -18.61
N THR A 297 17.71 45.94 -19.58
CA THR A 297 17.59 44.97 -20.69
C THR A 297 18.48 43.77 -20.41
N CYS A 298 17.89 42.58 -20.48
CA CYS A 298 18.60 41.30 -20.40
C CYS A 298 18.43 40.53 -21.72
N ILE A 299 19.44 39.75 -22.08
CA ILE A 299 19.45 38.97 -23.32
C ILE A 299 19.22 37.50 -22.98
N TYR A 300 18.24 36.89 -23.66
CA TYR A 300 17.88 35.48 -23.49
C TYR A 300 17.91 34.74 -24.84
N PRO A 301 18.10 33.41 -24.87
CA PRO A 301 18.43 32.56 -23.73
C PRO A 301 19.83 32.86 -23.17
N GLU A 302 20.12 32.45 -21.93
CA GLU A 302 21.44 32.66 -21.35
C GLU A 302 22.43 31.58 -21.83
N LEU A 303 21.97 30.33 -21.97
CA LEU A 303 22.78 29.18 -22.39
C LEU A 303 24.11 29.11 -21.63
N ALA A 304 24.04 29.23 -20.30
CA ALA A 304 25.21 29.33 -19.46
C ALA A 304 25.97 27.99 -19.40
N TYR A 305 27.19 27.98 -19.91
CA TYR A 305 28.15 26.89 -19.71
C TYR A 305 28.96 27.19 -18.45
N ARG A 306 28.74 26.41 -17.39
CA ARG A 306 29.48 26.58 -16.13
C ARG A 306 30.73 25.71 -16.17
N LYS A 307 31.80 26.16 -15.52
CA LYS A 307 33.02 25.37 -15.36
C LYS A 307 33.27 25.13 -13.90
N GLU A 308 33.45 23.88 -13.54
CA GLU A 308 33.81 23.46 -12.18
C GLU A 308 35.09 22.63 -12.22
N LYS A 309 35.85 22.69 -11.12
CA LYS A 309 37.08 21.93 -10.96
C LYS A 309 36.93 21.01 -9.76
N LEU A 310 37.33 19.75 -9.94
CA LEU A 310 37.26 18.74 -8.90
C LEU A 310 38.44 17.79 -8.97
N SER A 311 38.73 17.15 -7.85
CA SER A 311 39.79 16.15 -7.74
C SER A 311 39.28 14.76 -8.13
N SER A 312 40.06 14.02 -8.91
CA SER A 312 39.84 12.61 -9.20
C SER A 312 39.87 11.75 -7.93
N GLU A 313 40.70 12.10 -6.95
CA GLU A 313 40.74 11.45 -5.63
C GLU A 313 39.40 11.56 -4.91
N PHE A 314 38.74 12.72 -5.01
CA PHE A 314 37.42 12.91 -4.42
C PHE A 314 36.38 11.95 -5.03
N ILE A 315 36.34 11.81 -6.36
CA ILE A 315 35.43 10.88 -7.03
C ILE A 315 35.76 9.45 -6.63
N ASN A 316 37.02 9.02 -6.76
CA ASN A 316 37.47 7.67 -6.43
C ASN A 316 37.09 7.28 -4.99
N ARG A 317 37.37 8.16 -4.01
CA ARG A 317 37.05 7.92 -2.60
C ARG A 317 35.55 7.87 -2.32
N LYS A 318 34.74 8.67 -3.03
CA LYS A 318 33.29 8.74 -2.81
C LYS A 318 32.54 7.58 -3.48
N VAL A 319 32.93 7.23 -4.70
CA VAL A 319 32.34 6.12 -5.46
C VAL A 319 32.88 4.77 -4.95
N GLY A 320 34.11 4.73 -4.45
CA GLY A 320 34.76 3.49 -4.01
C GLY A 320 35.49 2.76 -5.15
N VAL A 321 36.02 3.51 -6.12
CA VAL A 321 36.78 3.00 -7.27
C VAL A 321 38.20 3.57 -7.29
N SER A 322 39.07 3.03 -8.14
CA SER A 322 40.47 3.45 -8.28
C SER A 322 40.83 3.66 -9.75
N GLU A 323 40.17 4.61 -10.40
CA GLU A 323 40.34 4.91 -11.82
C GLU A 323 41.28 6.10 -12.04
N SER A 324 41.92 6.18 -13.21
CA SER A 324 42.79 7.30 -13.57
C SER A 324 41.99 8.58 -13.86
N THR A 325 42.64 9.73 -13.70
CA THR A 325 42.05 11.05 -13.98
C THR A 325 41.51 11.15 -15.41
N GLU A 326 42.23 10.60 -16.39
CA GLU A 326 41.81 10.57 -17.80
C GLU A 326 40.58 9.68 -18.00
N LYS A 327 40.54 8.54 -17.32
CA LYS A 327 39.40 7.62 -17.41
C LYS A 327 38.14 8.26 -16.82
N ILE A 328 38.26 8.93 -15.68
CA ILE A 328 37.15 9.65 -15.05
C ILE A 328 36.66 10.78 -15.96
N ALA A 329 37.56 11.55 -16.59
CA ALA A 329 37.18 12.58 -17.55
C ALA A 329 36.41 12.00 -18.76
N GLN A 330 36.81 10.82 -19.25
CA GLN A 330 36.06 10.11 -20.30
C GLN A 330 34.67 9.67 -19.82
N LEU A 331 34.56 9.17 -18.60
CA LEU A 331 33.28 8.76 -18.01
C LEU A 331 32.31 9.94 -17.87
N LEU A 332 32.79 11.08 -17.38
CA LEU A 332 31.99 12.30 -17.27
C LEU A 332 31.56 12.83 -18.64
N THR A 333 32.45 12.75 -19.64
CA THR A 333 32.12 13.17 -21.01
C THR A 333 31.00 12.32 -21.61
N ARG A 334 30.93 11.01 -21.28
CA ARG A 334 29.80 10.13 -21.65
C ARG A 334 28.46 10.56 -21.04
N MET A 335 28.47 11.31 -19.93
CA MET A 335 27.27 11.89 -19.31
C MET A 335 26.95 13.31 -19.79
N CYS A 336 27.47 13.70 -20.95
CA CYS A 336 27.38 15.05 -21.51
C CYS A 336 28.10 16.14 -20.70
N LEU A 337 28.94 15.78 -19.73
CA LEU A 337 29.78 16.71 -18.98
C LEU A 337 31.17 16.72 -19.59
N LEU A 338 31.42 17.62 -20.55
CA LEU A 338 32.70 17.67 -21.25
C LEU A 338 33.82 17.93 -20.24
N SER A 339 34.71 16.95 -20.09
CA SER A 339 35.70 16.96 -19.02
C SER A 339 37.11 16.76 -19.56
N GLN A 340 38.08 17.48 -18.99
CA GLN A 340 39.48 17.39 -19.38
C GLN A 340 40.38 17.37 -18.14
N ALA A 341 41.42 16.52 -18.18
CA ALA A 341 42.49 16.56 -17.19
C ALA A 341 43.34 17.81 -17.44
N THR A 342 43.61 18.61 -16.41
CA THR A 342 44.36 19.89 -16.57
C THR A 342 45.88 19.70 -16.67
N GLY A 343 46.38 18.46 -16.63
CA GLY A 343 47.82 18.13 -16.73
C GLY A 343 48.61 18.35 -15.42
N ASN A 344 48.03 19.03 -14.44
CA ASN A 344 48.62 19.27 -13.12
C ASN A 344 48.03 18.29 -12.08
N GLY A 345 48.44 17.03 -12.10
CA GLY A 345 48.06 16.04 -11.06
C GLY A 345 46.62 15.52 -11.15
N ASP A 346 45.91 15.54 -10.02
CA ASP A 346 44.61 14.88 -9.81
C ASP A 346 43.38 15.78 -10.13
N GLU A 347 43.55 16.90 -10.83
CA GLU A 347 42.44 17.81 -11.14
C GLU A 347 41.76 17.55 -12.50
N ILE A 348 40.44 17.63 -12.49
CA ILE A 348 39.56 17.55 -13.66
C ILE A 348 38.79 18.86 -13.79
N GLU A 349 38.88 19.51 -14.95
CA GLU A 349 37.97 20.62 -15.31
C GLU A 349 36.76 20.03 -16.03
N VAL A 350 35.56 20.35 -15.53
CA VAL A 350 34.28 19.88 -16.04
C VAL A 350 33.47 21.06 -16.53
N GLU A 351 33.09 21.03 -17.81
CA GLU A 351 32.19 21.99 -18.44
C GLU A 351 30.76 21.44 -18.38
N ILE A 352 29.92 22.11 -17.59
CA ILE A 352 28.52 21.77 -17.35
C ILE A 352 27.67 22.48 -18.41
N PRO A 353 26.98 21.74 -19.29
CA PRO A 353 26.15 22.32 -20.34
C PRO A 353 24.86 22.92 -19.77
N PRO A 354 24.22 23.86 -20.49
CA PRO A 354 22.94 24.45 -20.06
C PRO A 354 21.79 23.43 -19.97
N THR A 355 21.91 22.26 -20.61
CA THR A 355 20.95 21.16 -20.51
C THR A 355 21.00 20.47 -19.14
N ARG A 356 22.12 20.55 -18.42
CA ARG A 356 22.34 19.88 -17.12
C ARG A 356 22.17 20.87 -15.96
N SER A 357 20.93 21.32 -15.77
CA SER A 357 20.57 22.23 -14.67
C SER A 357 20.53 21.55 -13.29
N ASP A 358 20.53 20.22 -13.28
CA ASP A 358 20.55 19.37 -12.09
C ASP A 358 21.90 19.40 -11.36
N VAL A 359 23.00 19.61 -12.08
CA VAL A 359 24.33 19.72 -11.49
C VAL A 359 24.41 21.04 -10.72
N ILE A 360 24.46 20.97 -9.40
CA ILE A 360 24.55 22.13 -8.49
C ILE A 360 25.68 22.00 -7.47
N HIS A 361 26.25 20.79 -7.34
CA HIS A 361 27.31 20.45 -6.41
C HIS A 361 28.27 19.42 -7.02
N ALA A 362 29.50 19.35 -6.50
CA ALA A 362 30.49 18.34 -6.90
C ALA A 362 30.01 16.88 -6.69
N CYS A 363 28.98 16.66 -5.88
CA CYS A 363 28.38 15.34 -5.69
C CYS A 363 27.59 14.88 -6.91
N ASP A 364 26.98 15.78 -7.67
CA ASP A 364 26.20 15.44 -8.87
C ASP A 364 27.14 15.00 -10.01
N ILE A 365 28.32 15.61 -10.08
CA ILE A 365 29.39 15.18 -11.00
C ILE A 365 29.91 13.79 -10.60
N MET A 366 30.05 13.54 -9.29
CA MET A 366 30.45 12.23 -8.77
C MET A 366 29.40 11.14 -9.05
N GLU A 367 28.12 11.47 -8.94
CA GLU A 367 27.00 10.60 -9.30
C GLU A 367 27.08 10.21 -10.79
N ASP A 368 27.22 11.18 -11.68
CA ASP A 368 27.37 10.93 -13.12
C ASP A 368 28.59 10.05 -13.45
N ALA A 369 29.72 10.28 -12.76
CA ALA A 369 30.90 9.44 -12.91
C ALA A 369 30.61 7.98 -12.53
N ALA A 370 29.83 7.76 -11.47
CA ALA A 370 29.44 6.43 -11.02
C ALA A 370 28.43 5.77 -11.97
N ILE A 371 27.46 6.51 -12.51
CA ILE A 371 26.52 6.01 -13.52
C ILE A 371 27.28 5.59 -14.78
N ALA A 372 28.19 6.43 -15.28
CA ALA A 372 29.01 6.13 -16.44
C ALA A 372 29.94 4.92 -16.24
N TYR A 373 30.42 4.73 -15.00
CA TYR A 373 31.20 3.54 -14.62
C TYR A 373 30.33 2.27 -14.59
N GLY A 374 29.05 2.41 -14.26
CA GLY A 374 28.10 1.33 -14.05
C GLY A 374 28.16 0.85 -12.60
N PHE A 375 27.06 0.99 -11.86
CA PHE A 375 27.01 0.65 -10.43
C PHE A 375 27.37 -0.81 -10.14
N ASN A 376 27.01 -1.72 -11.04
CA ASN A 376 27.32 -3.15 -10.90
C ASN A 376 28.82 -3.47 -11.02
N ASN A 377 29.63 -2.56 -11.59
CA ASN A 377 31.08 -2.71 -11.68
C ASN A 377 31.79 -2.27 -10.40
N ILE A 378 31.11 -1.57 -9.49
CA ILE A 378 31.69 -1.10 -8.22
C ILE A 378 31.83 -2.29 -7.28
N THR A 379 33.06 -2.53 -6.81
CA THR A 379 33.32 -3.62 -5.88
C THR A 379 32.63 -3.36 -4.53
N ARG A 380 31.73 -4.27 -4.14
CA ARG A 380 31.04 -4.17 -2.84
C ARG A 380 32.05 -4.30 -1.69
N THR A 381 32.05 -3.34 -0.79
CA THR A 381 32.89 -3.33 0.41
C THR A 381 32.04 -3.24 1.67
N THR A 382 32.54 -3.78 2.78
CA THR A 382 31.91 -3.64 4.09
C THR A 382 32.56 -2.50 4.88
N PRO A 383 31.78 -1.59 5.48
CA PRO A 383 32.34 -0.50 6.27
C PRO A 383 33.04 -1.07 7.51
N ARG A 384 34.31 -0.69 7.72
CA ARG A 384 35.14 -1.16 8.85
C ARG A 384 34.86 -0.40 10.14
N THR A 385 33.59 -0.30 10.53
CA THR A 385 33.16 0.40 11.75
C THR A 385 32.54 -0.59 12.71
N TYR A 386 33.09 -0.70 13.92
CA TYR A 386 32.50 -1.51 14.98
C TYR A 386 31.41 -0.72 15.69
N THR A 387 30.22 -1.32 15.81
CA THR A 387 29.10 -0.75 16.56
C THR A 387 28.46 -1.82 17.42
N VAL A 388 28.04 -1.45 18.63
CA VAL A 388 27.27 -2.32 19.53
C VAL A 388 25.79 -1.95 19.38
N ALA A 389 24.98 -2.89 18.92
CA ALA A 389 23.55 -2.68 18.76
C ALA A 389 22.85 -2.67 20.13
N ASN A 390 21.89 -1.76 20.31
CA ASN A 390 21.02 -1.72 21.47
C ASN A 390 19.56 -1.74 21.01
N GLN A 391 18.73 -2.53 21.68
CA GLN A 391 17.29 -2.51 21.46
C GLN A 391 16.67 -1.33 22.21
N PHE A 392 15.68 -0.67 21.61
CA PHE A 392 14.90 0.32 22.33
C PHE A 392 14.08 -0.40 23.42
N PRO A 393 14.22 -0.04 24.73
CA PRO A 393 13.60 -0.80 25.82
C PRO A 393 12.10 -1.02 25.66
N LEU A 394 11.37 -0.03 25.14
CA LEU A 394 9.93 -0.14 24.88
C LEU A 394 9.59 -1.24 23.86
N ASN A 395 10.37 -1.33 22.78
CA ASN A 395 10.15 -2.35 21.76
C ASN A 395 10.55 -3.73 22.27
N LYS A 396 11.62 -3.84 23.06
CA LYS A 396 12.01 -5.09 23.70
C LYS A 396 10.90 -5.60 24.63
N LEU A 397 10.35 -4.73 25.48
CA LEU A 397 9.23 -5.09 26.35
C LEU A 397 7.99 -5.51 25.56
N THR A 398 7.67 -4.75 24.51
CA THR A 398 6.54 -5.05 23.61
C THR A 398 6.68 -6.44 23.01
N GLU A 399 7.87 -6.80 22.53
CA GLU A 399 8.12 -8.08 21.87
C GLU A 399 8.00 -9.26 22.84
N LEU A 400 8.49 -9.11 24.07
CA LEU A 400 8.31 -10.11 25.12
C LEU A 400 6.82 -10.32 25.43
N LEU A 401 6.05 -9.23 25.60
CA LEU A 401 4.63 -9.31 25.85
C LEU A 401 3.87 -9.98 24.68
N ARG A 402 4.22 -9.69 23.43
CA ARG A 402 3.59 -10.34 22.26
C ARG A 402 3.74 -11.86 22.30
N GLN A 403 4.96 -12.35 22.56
CA GLN A 403 5.23 -13.78 22.64
C GLN A 403 4.41 -14.46 23.75
N ASP A 404 4.32 -13.81 24.90
CA ASP A 404 3.55 -14.33 26.03
C ASP A 404 2.03 -14.29 25.79
N MET A 405 1.51 -13.25 25.14
CA MET A 405 0.08 -13.16 24.81
C MET A 405 -0.30 -14.20 23.75
N ALA A 406 0.58 -14.46 22.78
CA ALA A 406 0.44 -15.57 21.86
C ALA A 406 0.45 -16.92 22.60
N ALA A 407 1.34 -17.11 23.57
CA ALA A 407 1.38 -18.30 24.42
C ALA A 407 0.13 -18.46 25.30
N ALA A 408 -0.54 -17.35 25.67
CA ALA A 408 -1.84 -17.36 26.35
C ALA A 408 -3.02 -17.69 25.42
N GLY A 409 -2.76 -17.95 24.13
CA GLY A 409 -3.76 -18.35 23.14
C GLY A 409 -4.56 -17.19 22.54
N PHE A 410 -4.03 -15.96 22.62
CA PHE A 410 -4.57 -14.81 21.89
C PHE A 410 -3.84 -14.64 20.56
N THR A 411 -4.54 -14.18 19.53
CA THR A 411 -3.98 -13.92 18.20
C THR A 411 -3.74 -12.43 18.02
N GLU A 412 -2.54 -12.07 17.57
CA GLU A 412 -2.20 -10.67 17.32
C GLU A 412 -2.93 -10.16 16.07
N ALA A 413 -3.47 -8.95 16.14
CA ALA A 413 -4.07 -8.22 15.02
C ALA A 413 -3.21 -7.00 14.67
N LEU A 414 -3.25 -6.61 13.39
CA LEU A 414 -2.57 -5.41 12.88
C LEU A 414 -3.61 -4.47 12.27
N ASN A 415 -4.00 -3.44 13.03
CA ASN A 415 -5.04 -2.52 12.61
C ASN A 415 -4.45 -1.19 12.11
N PHE A 416 -5.23 -0.46 11.30
CA PHE A 416 -4.84 0.87 10.83
C PHE A 416 -4.69 1.85 11.99
N ALA A 417 -3.71 2.76 11.87
CA ALA A 417 -3.50 3.85 12.81
C ALA A 417 -4.51 5.00 12.61
N LEU A 418 -5.17 5.06 11.45
CA LEU A 418 -6.17 6.05 11.10
C LEU A 418 -7.57 5.44 11.15
N CYS A 419 -8.54 6.21 11.63
CA CYS A 419 -9.93 5.81 11.75
C CYS A 419 -10.87 7.01 11.57
N SER A 420 -12.18 6.75 11.51
CA SER A 420 -13.19 7.81 11.50
C SER A 420 -13.41 8.38 12.90
N GLU A 421 -13.93 9.60 12.99
CA GLU A 421 -14.24 10.21 14.28
C GLU A 421 -15.28 9.41 15.07
N GLU A 422 -16.26 8.82 14.38
CA GLU A 422 -17.29 7.96 14.98
C GLU A 422 -16.70 6.72 15.65
N ASP A 423 -15.60 6.16 15.15
CA ASP A 423 -15.03 4.91 15.67
C ASP A 423 -14.45 5.07 17.08
N ILE A 424 -13.87 6.23 17.37
CA ILE A 424 -13.23 6.51 18.67
C ILE A 424 -14.13 7.33 19.61
N ALA A 425 -15.25 7.85 19.13
CA ALA A 425 -16.18 8.67 19.88
C ALA A 425 -17.58 8.04 19.91
N ASP A 426 -18.40 8.31 18.90
CA ASP A 426 -19.83 7.98 18.91
C ASP A 426 -20.10 6.49 19.10
N LYS A 427 -19.36 5.61 18.42
CA LYS A 427 -19.51 4.15 18.56
C LYS A 427 -19.10 3.64 19.94
N LEU A 428 -18.20 4.34 20.64
CA LEU A 428 -17.80 4.04 22.01
C LEU A 428 -18.64 4.76 23.08
N GLY A 429 -19.63 5.55 22.67
CA GLY A 429 -20.46 6.36 23.57
C GLY A 429 -19.72 7.53 24.21
N LYS A 430 -18.72 8.09 23.52
CA LYS A 430 -17.89 9.21 24.00
C LYS A 430 -18.04 10.41 23.08
N LYS A 431 -17.79 11.62 23.59
CA LYS A 431 -17.72 12.82 22.75
C LYS A 431 -16.31 12.96 22.17
N ILE A 432 -16.22 13.34 20.89
CA ILE A 432 -14.93 13.56 20.21
C ILE A 432 -14.04 14.59 20.93
N SER A 433 -14.63 15.59 21.59
CA SER A 433 -13.90 16.58 22.38
C SER A 433 -13.14 16.00 23.58
N GLU A 434 -13.57 14.83 24.08
CA GLU A 434 -13.02 14.19 25.28
C GLU A 434 -11.89 13.20 24.94
N THR A 435 -11.76 12.79 23.68
CA THR A 435 -10.80 11.74 23.26
C THR A 435 -9.38 12.25 23.03
N ARG A 436 -9.17 13.57 22.97
CA ARG A 436 -7.88 14.21 22.62
C ARG A 436 -7.31 13.74 21.27
N ALA A 437 -8.17 13.36 20.31
CA ALA A 437 -7.78 12.82 19.01
C ALA A 437 -7.16 13.85 18.05
N ALA A 438 -6.07 13.51 17.36
CA ALA A 438 -5.49 14.35 16.31
C ALA A 438 -6.29 14.22 15.00
N HIS A 439 -6.70 15.35 14.40
CA HIS A 439 -7.49 15.39 13.17
C HIS A 439 -6.62 15.64 11.94
N ILE A 440 -6.97 14.96 10.84
CA ILE A 440 -6.33 15.11 9.53
C ILE A 440 -7.10 16.17 8.73
N SER A 441 -6.38 17.15 8.16
CA SER A 441 -7.03 18.31 7.53
C SER A 441 -7.85 17.97 6.30
N ASN A 442 -7.33 17.15 5.38
CA ASN A 442 -7.96 16.84 4.08
C ASN A 442 -7.99 15.33 3.84
N PRO A 443 -8.78 14.57 4.62
CA PRO A 443 -8.84 13.13 4.50
C PRO A 443 -9.54 12.72 3.20
N LYS A 444 -8.99 11.73 2.49
CA LYS A 444 -9.58 11.23 1.23
C LYS A 444 -10.86 10.42 1.46
N THR A 445 -10.94 9.74 2.59
CA THR A 445 -12.06 8.87 3.00
C THR A 445 -12.45 9.23 4.44
N ALA A 446 -13.70 8.93 4.81
CA ALA A 446 -14.17 9.14 6.19
C ALA A 446 -13.36 8.32 7.22
N GLU A 447 -12.82 7.18 6.80
CA GLU A 447 -12.01 6.31 7.67
C GLU A 447 -10.63 6.89 8.02
N PHE A 448 -10.22 8.01 7.41
CA PHE A 448 -8.93 8.65 7.68
C PHE A 448 -9.07 10.05 8.31
N GLN A 449 -10.14 10.31 9.05
CA GLN A 449 -10.39 11.60 9.68
C GLN A 449 -9.49 11.88 10.88
N VAL A 450 -9.21 10.85 11.70
CA VAL A 450 -8.43 10.98 12.93
C VAL A 450 -7.41 9.87 13.09
N ALA A 451 -6.33 10.17 13.82
CA ALA A 451 -5.45 9.14 14.34
C ALA A 451 -6.09 8.46 15.56
N ARG A 452 -5.95 7.14 15.66
CA ARG A 452 -6.56 6.33 16.72
C ARG A 452 -6.06 6.76 18.11
N THR A 453 -7.00 6.87 19.05
CA THR A 453 -6.73 7.19 20.47
C THR A 453 -6.78 5.94 21.36
N THR A 454 -7.31 4.85 20.84
CA THR A 454 -7.48 3.53 21.47
C THR A 454 -7.35 2.45 20.39
N LEU A 455 -6.88 1.26 20.77
CA LEU A 455 -6.79 0.11 19.87
C LEU A 455 -8.10 -0.68 19.75
N LEU A 456 -9.04 -0.47 20.68
CA LEU A 456 -10.29 -1.23 20.78
C LEU A 456 -11.15 -1.18 19.50
N PRO A 457 -11.41 -0.02 18.87
CA PRO A 457 -12.23 0.05 17.66
C PRO A 457 -11.67 -0.79 16.51
N GLY A 458 -10.35 -0.80 16.35
CA GLY A 458 -9.67 -1.63 15.35
C GLY A 458 -9.94 -3.11 15.58
N LEU A 459 -9.77 -3.58 16.82
CA LEU A 459 -10.02 -4.97 17.19
C LEU A 459 -11.49 -5.37 17.00
N LEU A 460 -12.45 -4.50 17.32
CA LEU A 460 -13.87 -4.75 17.10
C LEU A 460 -14.23 -4.85 15.62
N LYS A 461 -13.66 -3.98 14.78
CA LYS A 461 -13.80 -4.09 13.32
C LYS A 461 -13.19 -5.39 12.79
N THR A 462 -12.06 -5.82 13.33
CA THR A 462 -11.44 -7.11 12.97
C THR A 462 -12.36 -8.27 13.33
N ILE A 463 -13.02 -8.26 14.49
CA ILE A 463 -14.04 -9.26 14.84
C ILE A 463 -15.21 -9.18 13.86
N ALA A 464 -15.68 -7.98 13.53
CA ALA A 464 -16.81 -7.79 12.61
C ALA A 464 -16.51 -8.34 11.20
N ALA A 465 -15.28 -8.20 10.72
CA ALA A 465 -14.83 -8.79 9.46
C ALA A 465 -14.68 -10.32 9.53
N ASN A 466 -14.44 -10.87 10.72
CA ASN A 466 -14.14 -12.29 10.94
C ASN A 466 -15.28 -13.07 11.64
N ARG A 467 -16.54 -12.64 11.50
CA ARG A 467 -17.71 -13.29 12.15
C ARG A 467 -17.87 -14.78 11.79
N LYS A 468 -17.32 -15.22 10.66
CA LYS A 468 -17.37 -16.62 10.19
C LYS A 468 -16.41 -17.53 10.97
N MET A 469 -15.44 -16.97 11.68
CA MET A 469 -14.41 -17.73 12.37
C MET A 469 -14.97 -18.44 13.61
N PRO A 470 -14.42 -19.62 13.97
CA PRO A 470 -14.85 -20.36 15.15
C PRO A 470 -14.70 -19.54 16.44
N LEU A 471 -15.68 -19.66 17.33
CA LEU A 471 -15.63 -19.08 18.67
C LEU A 471 -14.87 -20.01 19.63
N PRO A 472 -14.22 -19.45 20.68
CA PRO A 472 -14.10 -18.03 21.00
C PRO A 472 -13.01 -17.32 20.19
N LEU A 473 -13.29 -16.07 19.78
CA LEU A 473 -12.27 -15.20 19.19
C LEU A 473 -11.52 -14.45 20.29
N LYS A 474 -10.20 -14.62 20.31
CA LYS A 474 -9.29 -13.99 21.26
C LYS A 474 -8.25 -13.19 20.50
N LEU A 475 -8.44 -11.88 20.43
CA LEU A 475 -7.53 -11.01 19.67
C LEU A 475 -6.81 -10.06 20.60
N PHE A 476 -5.59 -9.70 20.24
CA PHE A 476 -4.85 -8.64 20.93
C PHE A 476 -4.04 -7.79 19.96
N GLU A 477 -3.68 -6.59 20.38
CA GLU A 477 -2.76 -5.72 19.65
C GLU A 477 -1.91 -4.94 20.66
N ILE A 478 -0.60 -4.84 20.40
CA ILE A 478 0.31 -3.97 21.17
C ILE A 478 0.94 -2.96 20.22
N SER A 479 0.39 -1.75 20.21
CA SER A 479 0.74 -0.71 19.24
C SER A 479 0.55 0.71 19.79
N ASP A 480 1.05 1.69 19.04
CA ASP A 480 0.93 3.10 19.41
C ASP A 480 -0.50 3.64 19.14
N VAL A 481 -0.95 4.49 20.06
CA VAL A 481 -2.07 5.43 19.88
C VAL A 481 -1.56 6.87 19.93
N VAL A 482 -2.25 7.79 19.26
CA VAL A 482 -1.87 9.20 19.17
C VAL A 482 -2.81 10.05 20.03
N LEU A 483 -2.24 10.85 20.94
CA LEU A 483 -2.99 11.74 21.82
C LEU A 483 -2.44 13.16 21.71
N LYS A 484 -3.31 14.18 21.59
CA LYS A 484 -2.88 15.59 21.67
C LYS A 484 -2.21 15.86 23.00
N ASP A 485 -1.06 16.50 22.97
CA ASP A 485 -0.28 16.86 24.15
C ASP A 485 0.49 18.15 23.87
N GLU A 486 0.02 19.25 24.45
CA GLU A 486 0.61 20.59 24.30
C GLU A 486 2.01 20.70 24.93
N THR A 487 2.42 19.74 25.76
CA THR A 487 3.76 19.73 26.35
C THR A 487 4.83 19.19 25.39
N LYS A 488 4.43 18.63 24.25
CA LYS A 488 5.34 18.11 23.20
C LYS A 488 5.49 19.09 22.06
N ASP A 489 6.66 19.07 21.44
CA ASP A 489 7.06 19.94 20.32
C ASP A 489 6.11 19.87 19.11
N VAL A 490 5.64 18.67 18.78
CA VAL A 490 4.68 18.44 17.67
C VAL A 490 3.21 18.60 18.10
N GLY A 491 2.93 18.91 19.37
CA GLY A 491 1.57 19.05 19.91
C GLY A 491 0.79 17.74 20.09
N ALA A 492 1.45 16.59 19.89
CA ALA A 492 0.89 15.26 20.09
C ALA A 492 1.97 14.30 20.63
N ARG A 493 1.54 13.18 21.22
CA ARG A 493 2.42 12.10 21.65
C ARG A 493 1.87 10.74 21.27
N ASN A 494 2.78 9.82 21.01
CA ASN A 494 2.45 8.40 20.95
C ASN A 494 2.40 7.83 22.38
N SER A 495 1.56 6.82 22.57
CA SER A 495 1.49 6.02 23.78
C SER A 495 1.34 4.55 23.38
N ARG A 496 2.26 3.69 23.80
CA ARG A 496 2.21 2.25 23.49
C ARG A 496 1.13 1.58 24.34
N ARG A 497 0.04 1.19 23.70
CA ARG A 497 -1.10 0.50 24.33
C ARG A 497 -1.04 -0.98 24.05
N PHE A 498 -1.45 -1.77 25.03
CA PHE A 498 -1.78 -3.18 24.88
C PHE A 498 -3.28 -3.32 25.07
N CYS A 499 -3.97 -3.78 24.02
CA CYS A 499 -5.40 -4.05 24.05
C CYS A 499 -5.66 -5.51 23.70
N ALA A 500 -6.61 -6.13 24.40
CA ALA A 500 -7.07 -7.48 24.11
C ALA A 500 -8.59 -7.56 24.21
N VAL A 501 -9.18 -8.41 23.37
CA VAL A 501 -10.63 -8.64 23.29
C VAL A 501 -10.92 -10.14 23.30
N TYR A 502 -11.98 -10.51 24.00
CA TYR A 502 -12.53 -11.85 24.06
C TYR A 502 -13.98 -11.81 23.59
N TYR A 503 -14.30 -12.55 22.53
CA TYR A 503 -15.62 -12.56 21.89
C TYR A 503 -16.16 -13.99 21.81
N ASN A 504 -17.28 -14.24 22.50
CA ASN A 504 -17.90 -15.55 22.61
C ASN A 504 -19.39 -15.42 23.01
N LYS A 505 -20.12 -16.54 23.07
CA LYS A 505 -21.51 -16.60 23.58
C LYS A 505 -21.65 -16.05 25.00
N SER A 506 -20.62 -16.20 25.83
CA SER A 506 -20.49 -15.54 27.12
C SER A 506 -19.40 -14.45 27.06
N PRO A 507 -19.55 -13.35 27.82
CA PRO A 507 -18.60 -12.22 27.75
C PRO A 507 -17.17 -12.60 28.16
N GLY A 508 -16.99 -13.58 29.05
CA GLY A 508 -15.65 -14.02 29.50
C GLY A 508 -14.86 -12.95 30.26
N PHE A 509 -15.51 -12.18 31.14
CA PHE A 509 -14.85 -11.14 31.94
C PHE A 509 -13.69 -11.71 32.78
N GLU A 510 -13.89 -12.90 33.33
CA GLU A 510 -12.90 -13.68 34.08
C GLU A 510 -11.67 -14.07 33.24
N VAL A 511 -11.83 -14.25 31.92
CA VAL A 511 -10.73 -14.58 31.00
C VAL A 511 -9.85 -13.35 30.77
N ILE A 512 -10.46 -12.20 30.51
CA ILE A 512 -9.73 -10.93 30.34
C ILE A 512 -9.09 -10.49 31.66
N HIS A 513 -9.77 -10.67 32.79
CA HIS A 513 -9.18 -10.45 34.11
C HIS A 513 -7.97 -11.37 34.35
N GLY A 514 -8.09 -12.66 34.05
CA GLY A 514 -6.97 -13.60 34.14
C GLY A 514 -5.81 -13.27 33.17
N LEU A 515 -6.10 -12.71 32.00
CA LEU A 515 -5.09 -12.22 31.06
C LEU A 515 -4.33 -11.03 31.67
N LEU A 516 -5.03 -10.07 32.28
CA LEU A 516 -4.41 -8.96 33.01
C LEU A 516 -3.50 -9.47 34.14
N ASP A 517 -4.00 -10.39 34.97
CA ASP A 517 -3.22 -10.98 36.08
C ASP A 517 -1.96 -11.67 35.54
N ARG A 518 -2.07 -12.39 34.42
CA ARG A 518 -0.95 -13.02 33.73
C ARG A 518 0.04 -11.98 33.21
N SER A 519 -0.41 -10.90 32.57
CA SER A 519 0.45 -9.82 32.11
C SER A 519 1.18 -9.15 33.27
N MET A 520 0.52 -8.90 34.39
CA MET A 520 1.14 -8.32 35.59
C MET A 520 2.17 -9.27 36.22
N GLN A 521 1.90 -10.58 36.22
CA GLN A 521 2.85 -11.59 36.65
C GLN A 521 4.14 -11.58 35.80
N LEU A 522 4.00 -11.47 34.47
CA LEU A 522 5.14 -11.39 33.53
C LEU A 522 5.95 -10.10 33.69
N LEU A 523 5.27 -9.01 34.05
CA LEU A 523 5.89 -7.73 34.35
C LEU A 523 6.44 -7.64 35.79
N GLU A 524 6.36 -8.73 36.56
CA GLU A 524 6.78 -8.84 37.96
C GLU A 524 6.10 -7.83 38.91
N VAL A 525 4.87 -7.42 38.58
CA VAL A 525 4.08 -6.49 39.39
C VAL A 525 3.15 -7.27 40.32
N LYS A 526 3.38 -7.16 41.63
CA LYS A 526 2.58 -7.85 42.65
C LYS A 526 1.18 -7.26 42.75
N SER A 527 0.18 -8.09 43.05
CA SER A 527 -1.17 -7.62 43.38
C SER A 527 -1.17 -7.03 44.80
N ALA A 528 -1.18 -5.69 44.90
CA ALA A 528 -1.17 -4.97 46.17
C ALA A 528 -1.66 -3.53 45.98
N ARG A 529 -2.39 -3.01 46.98
CA ARG A 529 -2.73 -1.58 47.04
C ARG A 529 -1.49 -0.79 47.49
N GLY A 530 -1.07 0.20 46.71
CA GLY A 530 0.18 0.94 46.93
C GLY A 530 1.23 0.57 45.88
N ASP A 531 2.28 -0.15 46.29
CA ASP A 531 3.45 -0.48 45.43
C ASP A 531 3.20 -1.53 44.34
N GLY A 532 1.99 -2.11 44.28
CA GLY A 532 1.60 -3.12 43.29
C GLY A 532 0.58 -2.62 42.26
N TYR A 533 -0.11 -3.57 41.63
CA TYR A 533 -1.32 -3.29 40.87
C TYR A 533 -2.57 -3.67 41.67
N HIS A 534 -3.66 -2.95 41.41
CA HIS A 534 -5.00 -3.33 41.84
C HIS A 534 -6.04 -2.82 40.84
N ILE A 535 -7.22 -3.43 40.86
CA ILE A 535 -8.37 -3.00 40.09
C ILE A 535 -9.38 -2.31 40.99
N GLN A 536 -10.00 -1.25 40.51
CA GLN A 536 -11.07 -0.53 41.19
C GLN A 536 -12.30 -0.47 40.29
N ALA A 537 -13.49 -0.77 40.81
CA ALA A 537 -14.73 -0.64 40.05
C ALA A 537 -14.88 0.81 39.57
N ALA A 538 -15.20 0.96 38.29
CA ALA A 538 -15.36 2.24 37.63
C ALA A 538 -16.53 2.18 36.65
N ASP A 539 -17.10 3.34 36.32
CA ASP A 539 -18.13 3.48 35.29
C ASP A 539 -17.53 4.18 34.07
N ASP A 540 -17.75 3.62 32.88
CA ASP A 540 -17.35 4.22 31.60
C ASP A 540 -18.37 3.85 30.52
N SER A 541 -18.70 4.81 29.65
CA SER A 541 -19.76 4.65 28.65
C SER A 541 -19.50 3.53 27.63
N THR A 542 -18.25 3.10 27.47
CA THR A 542 -17.87 2.01 26.57
C THR A 542 -18.23 0.63 27.15
N PHE A 543 -18.42 0.52 28.47
CA PHE A 543 -18.58 -0.75 29.18
C PHE A 543 -19.95 -0.86 29.85
N PHE A 544 -20.37 -2.10 30.14
CA PHE A 544 -21.62 -2.39 30.83
C PHE A 544 -21.52 -1.99 32.33
N PRO A 545 -22.50 -1.23 32.88
CA PRO A 545 -22.47 -0.77 34.27
C PRO A 545 -22.28 -1.92 35.27
N GLY A 546 -21.42 -1.71 36.27
CA GLY A 546 -21.08 -2.73 37.27
C GLY A 546 -20.20 -3.89 36.76
N ARG A 547 -19.80 -3.87 35.48
CA ARG A 547 -18.87 -4.84 34.85
C ARG A 547 -17.68 -4.14 34.18
N CYS A 548 -17.20 -3.07 34.80
CA CYS A 548 -16.02 -2.31 34.39
C CYS A 548 -15.12 -2.03 35.60
N ALA A 549 -13.81 -2.08 35.37
CA ALA A 549 -12.80 -1.73 36.35
C ALA A 549 -11.68 -0.92 35.72
N GLU A 550 -11.12 0.00 36.49
CA GLU A 550 -9.92 0.76 36.16
C GLU A 550 -8.69 0.09 36.79
N ILE A 551 -7.61 0.03 36.01
CA ILE A 551 -6.37 -0.63 36.38
C ILE A 551 -5.43 0.43 36.94
N PHE A 552 -5.08 0.28 38.22
CA PHE A 552 -4.11 1.14 38.89
C PHE A 552 -2.82 0.39 39.15
N VAL A 553 -1.69 1.01 38.79
CA VAL A 553 -0.34 0.53 39.09
C VAL A 553 0.40 1.65 39.80
N ARG A 554 0.88 1.39 41.03
CA ARG A 554 1.60 2.39 41.85
C ARG A 554 0.84 3.71 42.02
N GLY A 555 -0.48 3.61 42.19
CA GLY A 555 -1.38 4.75 42.34
C GLY A 555 -1.67 5.56 41.07
N LYS A 556 -1.19 5.13 39.89
CA LYS A 556 -1.51 5.75 38.59
C LYS A 556 -2.46 4.84 37.80
N SER A 557 -3.49 5.44 37.20
CA SER A 557 -4.34 4.73 36.23
C SER A 557 -3.53 4.44 34.97
N VAL A 558 -3.46 3.16 34.58
CA VAL A 558 -2.75 2.70 33.39
C VAL A 558 -3.69 2.20 32.31
N GLY A 559 -4.94 1.86 32.65
CA GLY A 559 -5.86 1.23 31.70
C GLY A 559 -7.21 0.89 32.29
N ARG A 560 -8.05 0.23 31.49
CA ARG A 560 -9.39 -0.23 31.90
C ARG A 560 -9.65 -1.63 31.34
N LEU A 561 -10.50 -2.37 32.05
CA LEU A 561 -11.02 -3.66 31.60
C LEU A 561 -12.51 -3.76 31.91
N GLY A 562 -13.26 -4.50 31.09
CA GLY A 562 -14.69 -4.64 31.28
C GLY A 562 -15.40 -5.44 30.21
N VAL A 563 -16.69 -5.68 30.44
CA VAL A 563 -17.62 -6.18 29.42
C VAL A 563 -18.11 -4.99 28.63
N LEU A 564 -18.04 -5.04 27.29
CA LEU A 564 -18.50 -3.94 26.43
C LEU A 564 -20.01 -3.73 26.57
N HIS A 565 -20.44 -2.46 26.49
CA HIS A 565 -21.84 -2.11 26.53
C HIS A 565 -22.57 -2.68 25.28
N PRO A 566 -23.80 -3.23 25.39
CA PRO A 566 -24.55 -3.75 24.25
C PRO A 566 -24.70 -2.76 23.08
N ASP A 567 -24.89 -1.47 23.39
CA ASP A 567 -24.90 -0.40 22.38
C ASP A 567 -23.59 -0.31 21.58
N VAL A 568 -22.43 -0.47 22.23
CA VAL A 568 -21.13 -0.43 21.54
C VAL A 568 -21.00 -1.65 20.64
N VAL A 569 -21.32 -2.83 21.18
CA VAL A 569 -21.29 -4.10 20.44
C VAL A 569 -22.17 -4.00 19.17
N SER A 570 -23.39 -3.49 19.30
CA SER A 570 -24.32 -3.31 18.17
C SER A 570 -23.89 -2.20 17.19
N ARG A 571 -23.30 -1.09 17.66
CA ARG A 571 -22.74 -0.03 16.79
C ARG A 571 -21.53 -0.48 15.97
N PHE A 572 -20.78 -1.48 16.45
CA PHE A 572 -19.75 -2.19 15.68
C PHE A 572 -20.31 -3.43 14.95
N GLU A 573 -21.65 -3.55 14.88
CA GLU A 573 -22.39 -4.60 14.20
C GLU A 573 -22.09 -6.03 14.71
N LEU A 574 -21.65 -6.16 15.95
CA LEU A 574 -21.40 -7.44 16.59
C LEU A 574 -22.67 -7.97 17.25
N THR A 575 -22.79 -9.30 17.36
CA THR A 575 -24.00 -9.98 17.86
C THR A 575 -23.83 -10.61 19.23
N MET A 576 -22.61 -10.93 19.62
CA MET A 576 -22.31 -11.66 20.86
C MET A 576 -21.62 -10.73 21.87
N PRO A 577 -21.70 -11.03 23.18
CA PRO A 577 -21.02 -10.23 24.18
C PRO A 577 -19.49 -10.30 24.02
N CYS A 578 -18.82 -9.21 24.39
CA CYS A 578 -17.39 -9.06 24.28
C CYS A 578 -16.81 -8.47 25.57
N SER A 579 -15.71 -9.03 26.08
CA SER A 579 -14.90 -8.38 27.10
C SER A 579 -13.63 -7.84 26.49
N ALA A 580 -13.19 -6.69 26.97
CA ALA A 580 -11.98 -6.04 26.50
C ALA A 580 -11.14 -5.52 27.66
N MET A 581 -9.83 -5.41 27.44
CA MET A 581 -8.94 -4.62 28.27
C MET A 581 -8.03 -3.78 27.39
N GLU A 582 -7.65 -2.61 27.88
CA GLU A 582 -6.62 -1.77 27.26
C GLU A 582 -5.79 -1.08 28.35
N MET A 583 -4.46 -1.16 28.24
CA MET A 583 -3.54 -0.49 29.17
C MET A 583 -2.32 0.11 28.47
N ASP A 584 -1.81 1.21 29.02
CA ASP A 584 -0.52 1.81 28.69
C ASP A 584 0.60 0.94 29.24
N ILE A 585 1.51 0.48 28.38
CA ILE A 585 2.63 -0.36 28.83
C ILE A 585 3.91 0.43 29.13
N GLU A 586 3.97 1.72 28.78
CA GLU A 586 5.14 2.56 29.04
C GLU A 586 5.48 2.70 30.54
N PRO A 587 4.50 2.82 31.47
CA PRO A 587 4.78 2.89 32.90
C PRO A 587 5.54 1.70 33.48
N PHE A 588 5.59 0.56 32.78
CA PHE A 588 6.26 -0.66 33.25
C PHE A 588 7.74 -0.75 32.87
N LEU A 589 8.26 0.15 32.02
CA LEU A 589 9.66 0.11 31.59
C LEU A 589 10.67 0.32 32.72
N GLY A 590 10.32 1.12 33.74
CA GLY A 590 11.17 1.36 34.91
C GLY A 590 11.36 0.13 35.80
N HIS A 591 10.51 -0.90 35.67
CA HIS A 591 10.57 -2.11 36.50
C HIS A 591 11.54 -3.17 35.95
N THR A 592 11.68 -3.24 34.63
CA THR A 592 12.51 -4.24 33.94
C THR A 592 13.93 -3.74 33.68
N ALA A 593 14.16 -2.43 33.58
CA ALA A 593 15.49 -1.88 33.29
C ALA A 593 16.46 -1.97 34.49
N GLU A 594 16.03 -1.71 35.72
CA GLU A 594 16.90 -1.85 36.91
C GLU A 594 17.09 -3.32 37.32
N THR A 595 16.07 -4.16 37.16
CA THR A 595 16.10 -5.56 37.62
C THR A 595 16.89 -6.49 36.68
N LEU A 596 16.89 -6.24 35.36
CA LEU A 596 17.60 -7.10 34.39
C LEU A 596 19.08 -6.72 34.18
N LEU A 597 19.54 -5.56 34.66
CA LEU A 597 20.94 -5.11 34.55
C LEU A 597 21.81 -5.48 35.75
N THR A 598 21.24 -6.00 36.84
CA THR A 598 21.97 -6.43 38.03
C THR A 598 21.45 -7.77 38.57
N HIS A 599 21.82 -8.87 37.93
CA HIS A 599 21.73 -10.19 38.58
C HIS A 599 23.04 -10.95 38.37
N ASP A 600 24.04 -10.60 39.19
CA ASP A 600 24.90 -11.64 39.77
C ASP A 600 24.02 -12.41 40.76
N VAL A 601 23.80 -13.71 40.53
CA VAL A 601 23.01 -14.57 41.41
C VAL A 601 23.81 -14.81 42.70
N PRO A 602 23.40 -14.32 43.89
CA PRO A 602 24.00 -14.75 45.14
C PRO A 602 23.35 -16.09 45.51
N MET A 603 24.15 -17.15 45.63
CA MET A 603 23.71 -18.34 46.35
C MET A 603 23.48 -17.98 47.81
N GLN A 604 22.22 -17.93 48.26
CA GLN A 604 21.88 -17.96 49.67
C GLN A 604 20.94 -19.11 50.00
N GLU A 605 21.27 -19.78 51.10
CA GLU A 605 20.69 -21.00 51.63
C GLU A 605 19.20 -20.85 51.98
N VAL A 606 18.45 -21.91 51.69
CA VAL A 606 17.03 -22.06 52.00
C VAL A 606 16.84 -22.16 53.52
N ILE A 607 16.37 -21.08 54.15
CA ILE A 607 15.86 -21.12 55.54
C ILE A 607 14.43 -21.69 55.50
N LYS A 608 14.27 -22.92 55.98
CA LYS A 608 12.96 -23.55 56.21
C LYS A 608 12.30 -22.94 57.45
N HIS A 609 11.24 -22.15 57.27
CA HIS A 609 10.33 -21.83 58.37
C HIS A 609 9.43 -23.04 58.69
N LYS A 610 9.52 -23.53 59.92
CA LYS A 610 8.55 -24.46 60.52
C LYS A 610 7.31 -23.69 60.96
N PHE A 611 6.13 -24.12 60.54
CA PHE A 611 4.86 -23.65 61.09
C PHE A 611 4.54 -24.40 62.40
N PRO A 612 3.95 -23.72 63.41
CA PRO A 612 3.48 -24.36 64.63
C PRO A 612 2.13 -25.06 64.39
N THR A 613 1.99 -26.27 64.91
CA THR A 613 0.73 -27.03 64.98
C THR A 613 -0.15 -26.49 66.11
N GLN A 614 -1.41 -26.18 65.81
CA GLN A 614 -2.46 -25.98 66.81
C GLN A 614 -3.73 -26.77 66.45
N ASP A 615 -4.42 -27.15 67.52
CA ASP A 615 -5.37 -28.23 67.71
C ASP A 615 -6.57 -28.34 66.75
N GLU A 616 -6.88 -29.59 66.43
CA GLU A 616 -8.18 -30.02 65.93
C GLU A 616 -9.22 -29.96 67.06
N SER A 617 -10.21 -29.06 66.95
CA SER A 617 -11.61 -29.40 67.27
C SER A 617 -12.59 -28.31 66.83
N GLN A 618 -13.71 -28.77 66.27
CA GLN A 618 -14.95 -28.06 65.93
C GLN A 618 -15.02 -27.30 64.59
N GLN A 619 -15.45 -27.99 63.53
CA GLN A 619 -16.77 -27.79 62.88
C GLN A 619 -16.86 -28.60 61.58
N ALA A 620 -18.03 -29.21 61.36
CA ALA A 620 -18.32 -30.20 60.32
C ALA A 620 -18.35 -29.63 58.90
N PRO A 621 -17.91 -30.38 57.86
CA PRO A 621 -18.26 -30.08 56.47
C PRO A 621 -19.50 -30.87 56.02
N LEU A 622 -20.35 -30.14 55.29
CA LEU A 622 -21.46 -30.65 54.51
C LEU A 622 -21.01 -31.69 53.46
N SER A 623 -21.90 -32.65 53.24
CA SER A 623 -21.81 -33.76 52.28
C SER A 623 -21.62 -33.31 50.82
N CYS A 624 -20.67 -33.94 50.13
CA CYS A 624 -20.51 -33.91 48.67
C CYS A 624 -20.68 -35.35 48.12
N PRO A 625 -21.30 -35.56 46.93
CA PRO A 625 -21.92 -36.83 46.57
C PRO A 625 -20.95 -37.90 46.06
N THR A 626 -21.49 -39.13 46.09
CA THR A 626 -20.93 -40.45 45.82
C THR A 626 -20.28 -40.68 44.45
N SER A 627 -19.07 -41.26 44.49
CA SER A 627 -18.42 -42.25 43.59
C SER A 627 -19.04 -42.53 42.21
N THR A 628 -18.40 -42.08 41.13
CA THR A 628 -18.56 -42.65 39.77
C THR A 628 -17.50 -43.72 39.49
N LYS A 629 -17.94 -44.97 39.26
CA LYS A 629 -17.09 -46.10 38.85
C LYS A 629 -16.86 -46.05 37.34
N THR A 630 -15.62 -45.95 36.88
CA THR A 630 -15.24 -46.15 35.47
C THR A 630 -14.85 -47.61 35.25
N VAL A 631 -15.61 -48.31 34.41
CA VAL A 631 -15.37 -49.71 34.04
C VAL A 631 -14.78 -49.74 32.63
N PHE A 632 -13.54 -50.18 32.51
CA PHE A 632 -12.95 -50.53 31.22
C PHE A 632 -13.06 -52.06 31.10
N GLY A 633 -13.54 -52.57 29.95
CA GLY A 633 -13.73 -54.01 29.73
C GLY A 633 -12.43 -54.83 29.74
N ASP A 634 -12.48 -56.07 29.24
CA ASP A 634 -11.30 -56.95 29.18
C ASP A 634 -10.19 -56.34 28.29
N MET A 635 -9.03 -56.09 28.90
CA MET A 635 -7.83 -55.47 28.30
C MET A 635 -7.12 -56.38 27.30
N SER A 636 -7.52 -57.65 27.20
CA SER A 636 -7.05 -58.58 26.18
C SER A 636 -7.84 -58.47 24.87
N THR A 637 -8.92 -57.68 24.85
CA THR A 637 -9.79 -57.53 23.66
C THR A 637 -9.58 -56.20 22.94
N PRO A 638 -9.75 -56.14 21.60
CA PRO A 638 -9.64 -54.90 20.83
C PRO A 638 -10.62 -53.81 21.28
N VAL A 639 -11.78 -54.20 21.82
CA VAL A 639 -12.83 -53.30 22.32
C VAL A 639 -12.40 -52.63 23.63
N GLY A 640 -11.78 -53.37 24.55
CA GLY A 640 -11.24 -52.82 25.80
C GLY A 640 -10.08 -51.85 25.55
N LEU A 641 -9.19 -52.20 24.61
CA LEU A 641 -8.07 -51.34 24.21
C LEU A 641 -8.55 -50.05 23.53
N LYS A 642 -9.63 -50.10 22.73
CA LYS A 642 -10.23 -48.91 22.11
C LYS A 642 -10.84 -47.97 23.16
N ALA A 643 -11.62 -48.50 24.10
CA ALA A 643 -12.22 -47.69 25.18
C ALA A 643 -11.15 -47.00 26.06
N LEU A 644 -10.02 -47.67 26.30
CA LEU A 644 -8.90 -47.06 27.01
C LEU A 644 -8.16 -46.01 26.17
N ASN A 645 -8.00 -46.25 24.86
CA ASN A 645 -7.42 -45.26 23.94
C ASN A 645 -8.25 -43.98 23.89
N ASP A 646 -9.58 -44.09 23.81
CA ASP A 646 -10.49 -42.95 23.76
C ASP A 646 -10.50 -42.19 25.09
N PHE A 647 -10.38 -42.89 26.22
CA PHE A 647 -10.23 -42.25 27.54
C PHE A 647 -8.92 -41.47 27.68
N LEU A 648 -7.83 -41.96 27.08
CA LEU A 648 -6.50 -41.35 27.11
C LEU A 648 -6.30 -40.25 26.03
N ALA A 649 -7.34 -39.96 25.23
CA ALA A 649 -7.33 -38.81 24.34
C ALA A 649 -7.21 -37.50 25.14
N ASP A 650 -8.03 -37.37 26.19
CA ASP A 650 -8.14 -36.13 26.98
C ASP A 650 -7.39 -36.18 28.33
N LYS A 651 -6.74 -37.32 28.64
CA LYS A 651 -6.08 -37.55 29.94
C LYS A 651 -4.69 -38.15 29.78
N SER A 652 -3.73 -37.61 30.53
CA SER A 652 -2.34 -38.08 30.52
C SER A 652 -2.08 -39.27 31.44
N TYR A 653 -2.94 -39.50 32.44
CA TYR A 653 -2.85 -40.59 33.43
C TYR A 653 -4.24 -41.12 33.79
N MET A 654 -4.29 -42.30 34.40
CA MET A 654 -5.55 -42.93 34.86
C MET A 654 -6.22 -42.13 35.98
N GLU A 655 -5.44 -41.45 36.82
CA GLU A 655 -5.94 -40.57 37.88
C GLU A 655 -5.07 -39.30 38.03
N GLY A 656 -5.71 -38.13 38.02
CA GLY A 656 -5.05 -36.85 38.25
C GLY A 656 -4.11 -36.42 37.12
N PHE A 657 -3.07 -35.67 37.47
CA PHE A 657 -2.11 -35.05 36.54
C PHE A 657 -0.68 -35.59 36.69
N VAL A 658 -0.47 -36.65 37.47
CA VAL A 658 0.84 -37.28 37.75
C VAL A 658 0.69 -38.81 37.72
N ALA A 659 1.75 -39.53 37.32
CA ALA A 659 1.77 -40.99 37.31
C ALA A 659 1.43 -41.56 38.71
N SER A 660 0.50 -42.52 38.76
CA SER A 660 -0.02 -43.09 40.00
C SER A 660 0.07 -44.62 40.00
N LYS A 661 -0.18 -45.26 41.15
CA LYS A 661 -0.28 -46.73 41.21
C LYS A 661 -1.40 -47.31 40.34
N ALA A 662 -2.44 -46.53 40.01
CA ALA A 662 -3.50 -46.96 39.09
C ALA A 662 -2.97 -47.15 37.65
N ASP A 663 -2.01 -46.32 37.23
CA ASP A 663 -1.38 -46.43 35.92
C ASP A 663 -0.52 -47.70 35.82
N THR A 664 0.21 -48.04 36.88
CA THR A 664 1.00 -49.27 36.94
C THR A 664 0.12 -50.51 36.89
N THR A 665 -0.99 -50.55 37.64
CA THR A 665 -1.92 -51.69 37.60
C THR A 665 -2.60 -51.87 36.24
N MET A 666 -2.92 -50.78 35.53
CA MET A 666 -3.47 -50.86 34.18
C MET A 666 -2.41 -51.24 33.14
N PHE A 667 -1.16 -50.82 33.35
CA PHE A 667 -0.04 -51.20 32.50
C PHE A 667 0.24 -52.71 32.58
N ASP A 668 0.24 -53.28 33.79
CA ASP A 668 0.45 -54.72 34.01
C ASP A 668 -0.70 -55.58 33.47
N ALA A 669 -1.90 -55.01 33.32
CA ALA A 669 -3.07 -55.70 32.76
C ALA A 669 -3.01 -55.82 31.22
N ILE A 670 -2.09 -55.12 30.54
CA ILE A 670 -1.94 -55.17 29.08
C ILE A 670 -0.82 -56.17 28.73
N PRO A 671 -1.12 -57.32 28.11
CA PRO A 671 -0.16 -58.40 27.94
C PRO A 671 0.91 -58.14 26.86
N SER A 672 0.66 -57.23 25.92
CA SER A 672 1.58 -56.94 24.81
C SER A 672 1.52 -55.46 24.38
N PRO A 673 2.61 -54.91 23.83
CA PRO A 673 2.66 -53.50 23.44
C PRO A 673 1.59 -53.17 22.36
N PRO A 674 0.70 -52.18 22.59
CA PRO A 674 -0.43 -51.86 21.68
C PRO A 674 -0.01 -51.50 20.25
N SER A 675 -0.85 -51.79 19.25
CA SER A 675 -0.56 -51.47 17.84
C SER A 675 -0.43 -49.96 17.58
N LEU A 676 0.22 -49.58 16.47
CA LEU A 676 0.38 -48.18 16.04
C LEU A 676 -0.96 -47.47 15.75
N THR A 677 -2.04 -48.22 15.59
CA THR A 677 -3.39 -47.71 15.35
C THR A 677 -3.98 -47.00 16.58
N PHE A 678 -3.51 -47.31 17.80
CA PHE A 678 -3.97 -46.71 19.04
C PHE A 678 -2.93 -45.71 19.59
N CYS A 679 -2.83 -44.54 18.96
CA CYS A 679 -1.77 -43.57 19.21
C CYS A 679 -1.74 -43.04 20.65
N HIS A 680 -2.91 -42.77 21.27
CA HIS A 680 -3.00 -42.24 22.64
C HIS A 680 -2.63 -43.29 23.68
N LEU A 681 -3.14 -44.52 23.51
CA LEU A 681 -2.79 -45.64 24.37
C LEU A 681 -1.31 -46.00 24.24
N ARG A 682 -0.74 -45.94 23.02
CA ARG A 682 0.68 -46.22 22.78
C ARG A 682 1.59 -45.17 23.42
N ARG A 683 1.22 -43.89 23.34
CA ARG A 683 1.90 -42.78 24.03
C ARG A 683 1.95 -43.03 25.54
N TRP A 684 0.79 -43.32 26.15
CA TRP A 684 0.69 -43.61 27.57
C TRP A 684 1.47 -44.86 27.97
N TYR A 685 1.37 -45.95 27.20
CA TYR A 685 2.08 -47.21 27.48
C TYR A 685 3.60 -47.03 27.47
N ASN A 686 4.15 -46.31 26.48
CA ASN A 686 5.59 -46.00 26.42
C ASN A 686 6.03 -45.10 27.58
N HIS A 687 5.18 -44.13 27.95
CA HIS A 687 5.42 -43.22 29.07
C HIS A 687 5.47 -43.99 30.40
N ILE A 688 4.46 -44.79 30.72
CA ILE A 688 4.41 -45.58 31.96
C ILE A 688 5.50 -46.66 32.01
N LYS A 689 5.88 -47.24 30.87
CA LYS A 689 7.02 -48.17 30.79
C LYS A 689 8.33 -47.53 31.30
N SER A 690 8.52 -46.22 31.12
CA SER A 690 9.71 -45.52 31.63
C SER A 690 9.74 -45.41 33.16
N PHE A 691 8.58 -45.47 33.83
CA PHE A 691 8.44 -45.39 35.29
C PHE A 691 8.55 -46.75 36.00
N GLN A 692 8.77 -47.87 35.29
CA GLN A 692 8.88 -49.21 35.91
C GLN A 692 9.96 -49.31 37.00
N ARG A 693 11.06 -48.54 36.89
CA ARG A 693 12.14 -48.54 37.89
C ARG A 693 11.79 -47.78 39.17
N GLU A 694 10.79 -46.90 39.12
CA GLU A 694 10.38 -46.00 40.21
C GLU A 694 8.95 -46.30 40.70
N ALA A 695 8.32 -47.37 40.20
CA ALA A 695 6.92 -47.74 40.48
C ALA A 695 6.59 -47.87 41.99
N ALA A 696 7.59 -48.22 42.82
CA ALA A 696 7.43 -48.32 44.27
C ALA A 696 7.26 -46.95 44.97
N SER A 697 7.73 -45.87 44.34
CA SER A 697 7.71 -44.50 44.88
C SER A 697 6.50 -43.66 44.45
N LEU A 698 5.62 -44.22 43.60
CA LEU A 698 4.46 -43.50 43.05
C LEU A 698 3.32 -43.33 44.09
N PRO A 699 2.59 -42.21 44.04
CA PRO A 699 1.48 -41.91 44.94
C PRO A 699 0.34 -42.94 44.82
N ALA A 700 -0.32 -43.22 45.95
CA ALA A 700 -1.44 -44.16 46.02
C ALA A 700 -2.69 -43.60 45.31
N ALA A 701 -3.38 -44.45 44.55
CA ALA A 701 -4.62 -44.11 43.86
C ALA A 701 -5.76 -43.90 44.87
N LYS A 702 -6.62 -42.89 44.63
CA LYS A 702 -7.80 -42.61 45.46
C LYS A 702 -9.08 -43.28 44.92
N ARG A 703 -9.05 -43.81 43.69
CA ARG A 703 -10.17 -44.53 43.06
C ARG A 703 -9.84 -46.01 42.76
N GLN A 704 -10.81 -46.91 43.00
CA GLN A 704 -10.73 -48.34 42.67
C GLN A 704 -11.39 -48.63 41.32
N PHE A 705 -10.65 -49.26 40.39
CA PHE A 705 -11.15 -49.71 39.09
C PHE A 705 -11.47 -51.22 39.16
N VAL A 706 -12.62 -51.65 38.62
CA VAL A 706 -13.06 -53.05 38.63
C VAL A 706 -13.12 -53.59 37.20
N LEU A 707 -12.44 -54.71 36.95
CA LEU A 707 -12.51 -55.46 35.68
C LEU A 707 -13.64 -56.50 35.76
N PRO A 708 -14.61 -56.52 34.84
CA PRO A 708 -15.66 -57.55 34.82
C PRO A 708 -15.21 -58.82 34.09
N ALA A 709 -15.61 -59.99 34.62
CA ALA A 709 -15.54 -61.29 33.94
C ALA A 709 -16.79 -61.53 33.07
N ALA A 710 -16.56 -62.09 31.87
CA ALA A 710 -17.46 -62.76 30.91
C ALA A 710 -18.99 -62.45 30.91
N ALA A 711 -19.52 -62.04 29.75
CA ALA A 711 -20.94 -61.81 29.48
C ALA A 711 -21.65 -63.00 28.78
N PRO A 712 -23.00 -62.99 28.74
CA PRO A 712 -23.66 -63.21 27.44
C PRO A 712 -24.77 -62.18 27.06
N ALA A 713 -24.77 -61.88 25.75
CA ALA A 713 -25.86 -61.69 24.78
C ALA A 713 -26.90 -60.53 24.85
N SER A 714 -26.69 -59.57 23.90
CA SER A 714 -27.59 -58.95 22.89
C SER A 714 -29.04 -58.53 23.20
N THR A 715 -29.42 -57.32 22.78
CA THR A 715 -30.42 -57.06 21.70
C THR A 715 -30.51 -55.57 21.31
N ASN A 716 -30.79 -55.33 20.01
CA ASN A 716 -31.01 -54.06 19.34
C ASN A 716 -32.33 -53.37 19.77
N ASN A 717 -32.44 -52.05 19.55
CA ASN A 717 -33.51 -51.47 18.70
C ASN A 717 -33.33 -49.96 18.48
N ALA A 718 -33.79 -49.53 17.30
CA ALA A 718 -33.98 -48.15 16.85
C ALA A 718 -35.45 -47.72 17.04
N SER A 719 -35.73 -46.42 17.21
CA SER A 719 -36.89 -45.68 16.67
C SER A 719 -36.87 -44.20 17.06
N ASP A 720 -37.37 -43.40 16.11
CA ASP A 720 -37.87 -42.02 16.03
C ASP A 720 -38.12 -41.17 17.29
N ASP A 721 -38.01 -39.84 17.13
CA ASP A 721 -39.14 -38.92 17.36
C ASP A 721 -38.87 -37.50 16.81
N ASP A 722 -39.85 -36.98 16.06
CA ASP A 722 -40.10 -35.58 15.68
C ASP A 722 -40.79 -34.82 16.85
N ASP A 723 -40.55 -33.52 17.01
CA ASP A 723 -41.59 -32.46 17.11
C ASP A 723 -41.02 -31.11 17.61
N ASP A 724 -41.16 -30.09 16.76
CA ASP A 724 -40.94 -28.67 17.05
C ASP A 724 -42.12 -28.10 17.87
N MET A 725 -41.82 -27.52 19.04
CA MET A 725 -42.74 -26.69 19.82
C MET A 725 -42.45 -25.19 19.59
N ASP A 726 -43.39 -24.49 18.96
CA ASP A 726 -43.45 -23.03 18.94
C ASP A 726 -44.34 -22.53 20.08
N LEU A 727 -43.71 -21.86 21.06
CA LEU A 727 -44.33 -21.36 22.28
C LEU A 727 -43.91 -19.89 22.42
N PHE A 728 -44.75 -18.95 21.98
CA PHE A 728 -45.19 -17.76 22.73
C PHE A 728 -45.88 -16.76 21.79
N GLY A 729 -47.21 -16.73 21.88
CA GLY A 729 -48.02 -15.59 21.50
C GLY A 729 -48.37 -14.73 22.72
N SER A 730 -48.44 -13.42 22.49
CA SER A 730 -49.27 -12.43 23.19
C SER A 730 -49.36 -11.19 22.28
N ASP A 731 -50.51 -10.97 21.63
CA ASP A 731 -51.58 -10.00 21.98
C ASP A 731 -51.21 -8.56 21.54
N ASP A 732 -52.03 -7.71 20.94
CA ASP A 732 -53.36 -7.72 20.32
C ASP A 732 -53.51 -6.26 19.79
N GLU A 733 -54.11 -6.00 18.62
CA GLU A 733 -54.92 -4.79 18.34
C GLU A 733 -55.54 -4.88 16.93
N ALA A 734 -56.85 -4.66 16.87
CA ALA A 734 -57.73 -4.93 15.74
C ALA A 734 -57.62 -3.87 14.61
N GLU A 735 -57.24 -4.30 13.40
CA GLU A 735 -57.52 -3.57 12.17
C GLU A 735 -58.66 -4.24 11.39
N SER A 736 -59.65 -3.44 11.01
CA SER A 736 -60.89 -3.85 10.32
C SER A 736 -60.63 -4.67 9.04
N ALA A 737 -61.41 -5.75 8.87
CA ALA A 737 -61.33 -6.74 7.78
C ALA A 737 -61.38 -6.15 6.36
N GLU A 738 -61.84 -4.91 6.20
CA GLU A 738 -61.88 -4.22 4.91
C GLU A 738 -60.51 -3.66 4.49
N ALA A 739 -59.69 -3.24 5.45
CA ALA A 739 -58.31 -2.77 5.20
C ALA A 739 -57.37 -3.92 4.82
N ALA A 740 -57.54 -5.09 5.45
CA ALA A 740 -56.79 -6.30 5.11
C ALA A 740 -57.07 -6.77 3.67
N ARG A 741 -58.33 -6.72 3.22
CA ARG A 741 -58.70 -7.09 1.84
C ARG A 741 -58.17 -6.12 0.79
N ILE A 742 -58.17 -4.80 1.07
CA ILE A 742 -57.60 -3.80 0.15
C ILE A 742 -56.08 -3.92 0.09
N LYS A 743 -55.42 -4.24 1.22
CA LYS A 743 -53.98 -4.50 1.28
C LYS A 743 -53.61 -5.77 0.52
N GLU A 744 -54.38 -6.85 0.66
CA GLU A 744 -54.22 -8.08 -0.12
C GLU A 744 -54.46 -7.87 -1.61
N GLN A 745 -55.49 -7.10 -2.00
CA GLN A 745 -55.73 -6.78 -3.41
C GLN A 745 -54.60 -5.93 -4.00
N ARG A 746 -54.08 -4.94 -3.27
CA ARG A 746 -52.91 -4.17 -3.73
C ARG A 746 -51.64 -5.01 -3.76
N LEU A 747 -51.43 -5.92 -2.81
CA LEU A 747 -50.31 -6.87 -2.82
C LEU A 747 -50.40 -7.86 -3.98
N ALA A 748 -51.61 -8.33 -4.31
CA ALA A 748 -51.86 -9.20 -5.46
C ALA A 748 -51.66 -8.45 -6.80
N GLU A 749 -52.10 -7.19 -6.90
CA GLU A 749 -51.80 -6.34 -8.06
C GLU A 749 -50.31 -5.99 -8.19
N TYR A 750 -49.59 -5.85 -7.07
CA TYR A 750 -48.15 -5.63 -7.04
C TYR A 750 -47.38 -6.91 -7.42
N ALA A 751 -47.85 -8.08 -6.98
CA ALA A 751 -47.31 -9.39 -7.34
C ALA A 751 -47.55 -9.71 -8.82
N ALA A 752 -48.73 -9.38 -9.37
CA ALA A 752 -49.05 -9.53 -10.78
C ALA A 752 -48.29 -8.53 -11.68
N LYS A 753 -47.89 -7.37 -11.15
CA LYS A 753 -46.98 -6.43 -11.83
C LYS A 753 -45.50 -6.86 -11.74
N LYS A 754 -45.10 -7.60 -10.70
CA LYS A 754 -43.76 -8.21 -10.59
C LYS A 754 -43.58 -9.41 -11.51
N SER A 755 -44.63 -10.21 -11.77
CA SER A 755 -44.56 -11.42 -12.59
C SER A 755 -44.53 -11.20 -14.10
N LYS A 756 -44.66 -9.95 -14.58
CA LYS A 756 -44.56 -9.58 -16.01
C LYS A 756 -43.24 -8.89 -16.40
N LYS A 757 -42.19 -8.98 -15.57
CA LYS A 757 -40.81 -8.69 -15.98
C LYS A 757 -40.05 -10.01 -16.12
N PRO A 758 -39.28 -10.24 -17.19
CA PRO A 758 -38.40 -11.41 -17.25
C PRO A 758 -37.41 -11.33 -16.07
N ALA A 759 -37.27 -12.42 -15.32
CA ALA A 759 -36.24 -12.52 -14.30
C ALA A 759 -34.87 -12.36 -14.99
N LEU A 760 -34.07 -11.39 -14.51
CA LEU A 760 -32.68 -11.26 -14.91
C LEU A 760 -31.93 -12.46 -14.32
N ILE A 761 -31.61 -13.44 -15.16
CA ILE A 761 -30.73 -14.55 -14.80
C ILE A 761 -29.33 -13.97 -14.71
N ALA A 762 -28.79 -13.84 -13.50
CA ALA A 762 -27.41 -13.41 -13.29
C ALA A 762 -26.47 -14.51 -13.78
N LYS A 763 -25.59 -14.18 -14.71
CA LYS A 763 -24.59 -15.12 -15.25
C LYS A 763 -23.21 -14.59 -14.89
N SER A 764 -22.28 -15.45 -14.54
CA SER A 764 -20.88 -15.05 -14.32
C SER A 764 -20.00 -15.74 -15.35
N SER A 765 -19.07 -14.99 -15.95
CA SER A 765 -17.97 -15.55 -16.72
C SER A 765 -16.74 -15.70 -15.83
N ILE A 766 -16.24 -16.92 -15.76
CA ILE A 766 -15.13 -17.32 -14.90
C ILE A 766 -14.01 -17.83 -15.79
N LEU A 767 -12.78 -17.38 -15.51
CA LEU A 767 -11.56 -17.89 -16.11
C LEU A 767 -10.83 -18.74 -15.06
N LEU A 768 -10.66 -20.03 -15.35
CA LEU A 768 -10.01 -21.00 -14.45
C LEU A 768 -8.62 -21.36 -14.96
N ASP A 769 -7.65 -21.36 -14.06
CA ASP A 769 -6.30 -21.86 -14.29
C ASP A 769 -6.15 -23.24 -13.64
N VAL A 770 -5.97 -24.28 -14.47
CA VAL A 770 -5.79 -25.67 -14.04
C VAL A 770 -4.32 -26.05 -14.19
N LYS A 771 -3.66 -26.40 -13.08
CA LYS A 771 -2.24 -26.78 -13.03
C LYS A 771 -2.09 -28.31 -13.06
N PRO A 772 -1.30 -28.87 -13.99
CA PRO A 772 -0.96 -30.29 -13.98
C PRO A 772 0.13 -30.61 -12.95
N TRP A 773 0.36 -31.90 -12.68
CA TRP A 773 1.41 -32.36 -11.77
C TRP A 773 2.82 -32.24 -12.33
N ASP A 774 3.02 -32.51 -13.62
CA ASP A 774 4.34 -32.50 -14.27
C ASP A 774 4.29 -32.15 -15.77
N ASP A 775 5.45 -31.88 -16.40
CA ASP A 775 5.59 -31.50 -17.82
C ASP A 775 5.32 -32.65 -18.82
N GLU A 776 5.33 -33.91 -18.36
CA GLU A 776 4.95 -35.09 -19.15
C GLU A 776 3.42 -35.34 -19.23
N THR A 777 2.60 -34.53 -18.54
CA THR A 777 1.14 -34.70 -18.49
C THR A 777 0.49 -34.37 -19.85
N ASP A 778 -0.37 -35.27 -20.36
CA ASP A 778 -1.07 -35.09 -21.64
C ASP A 778 -2.15 -33.99 -21.56
N MET A 779 -1.77 -32.78 -21.99
CA MET A 779 -2.62 -31.59 -21.90
C MET A 779 -3.93 -31.68 -22.71
N ALA A 780 -3.97 -32.50 -23.77
CA ALA A 780 -5.18 -32.68 -24.57
C ALA A 780 -6.23 -33.52 -23.81
N LYS A 781 -5.78 -34.55 -23.08
CA LYS A 781 -6.65 -35.35 -22.21
C LYS A 781 -7.12 -34.57 -20.99
N LEU A 782 -6.25 -33.73 -20.42
CA LEU A 782 -6.62 -32.86 -19.30
C LEU A 782 -7.75 -31.89 -19.70
N GLU A 783 -7.68 -31.31 -20.90
CA GLU A 783 -8.77 -30.48 -21.42
C GLU A 783 -10.07 -31.28 -21.65
N GLU A 784 -9.99 -32.50 -22.18
CA GLU A 784 -11.14 -33.39 -22.38
C GLU A 784 -11.80 -33.76 -21.03
N CYS A 785 -11.01 -34.08 -20.00
CA CYS A 785 -11.48 -34.35 -18.65
C CYS A 785 -12.20 -33.14 -18.04
N VAL A 786 -11.62 -31.94 -18.14
CA VAL A 786 -12.26 -30.71 -17.62
C VAL A 786 -13.57 -30.42 -18.35
N ARG A 787 -13.62 -30.59 -19.68
CA ARG A 787 -14.85 -30.39 -20.48
C ARG A 787 -15.91 -31.47 -20.25
N SER A 788 -15.54 -32.64 -19.72
CA SER A 788 -16.48 -33.73 -19.41
C SER A 788 -17.40 -33.41 -18.23
N VAL A 789 -17.01 -32.45 -17.38
CA VAL A 789 -17.86 -31.95 -16.29
C VAL A 789 -19.03 -31.18 -16.88
N SER A 790 -20.23 -31.74 -16.74
CA SER A 790 -21.49 -31.12 -17.19
C SER A 790 -22.44 -30.94 -16.01
N MET A 791 -22.96 -29.72 -15.84
CA MET A 791 -23.93 -29.32 -14.82
C MET A 791 -24.98 -28.41 -15.45
N ASP A 792 -26.22 -28.42 -14.95
CA ASP A 792 -27.29 -27.55 -15.46
C ASP A 792 -26.96 -26.07 -15.16
N GLY A 793 -26.74 -25.27 -16.22
CA GLY A 793 -26.34 -23.86 -16.12
C GLY A 793 -24.86 -23.57 -16.35
N LEU A 794 -24.03 -24.58 -16.69
CA LEU A 794 -22.60 -24.43 -17.02
C LEU A 794 -22.34 -24.51 -18.53
N LEU A 795 -21.62 -23.52 -19.08
CA LEU A 795 -21.23 -23.49 -20.49
C LEU A 795 -19.73 -23.22 -20.63
N TRP A 796 -18.99 -24.18 -21.20
CA TRP A 796 -17.54 -24.07 -21.42
C TRP A 796 -17.19 -23.18 -22.61
N GLY A 797 -16.22 -22.29 -22.42
CA GLY A 797 -15.68 -21.35 -23.40
C GLY A 797 -14.37 -21.82 -24.04
N GLN A 798 -13.59 -20.85 -24.54
CA GLN A 798 -12.28 -21.11 -25.15
C GLN A 798 -11.22 -21.42 -24.08
N SER A 799 -10.25 -22.26 -24.48
CA SER A 799 -9.10 -22.69 -23.67
C SER A 799 -7.79 -22.21 -24.30
N LYS A 800 -6.77 -21.95 -23.47
CA LYS A 800 -5.42 -21.57 -23.89
C LYS A 800 -4.39 -22.19 -22.94
N LEU A 801 -3.26 -22.64 -23.47
CA LEU A 801 -2.12 -23.10 -22.67
C LEU A 801 -1.18 -21.93 -22.37
N VAL A 802 -0.84 -21.73 -21.09
CA VAL A 802 0.04 -20.64 -20.63
C VAL A 802 1.28 -21.24 -19.94
N PRO A 803 2.51 -20.85 -20.32
CA PRO A 803 3.73 -21.36 -19.67
C PRO A 803 3.91 -20.79 -18.25
N VAL A 804 4.30 -21.63 -17.29
CA VAL A 804 4.49 -21.25 -15.87
C VAL A 804 5.97 -21.28 -15.43
N GLY A 805 6.84 -21.89 -16.24
CA GLY A 805 8.29 -22.04 -15.98
C GLY A 805 8.71 -23.51 -15.92
N TYR A 806 10.01 -23.79 -16.10
CA TYR A 806 10.58 -25.15 -16.05
C TYR A 806 9.90 -26.20 -16.97
N GLY A 807 9.39 -25.79 -18.13
CA GLY A 807 8.73 -26.70 -19.10
C GLY A 807 7.23 -26.94 -18.85
N ILE A 808 6.70 -26.58 -17.68
CA ILE A 808 5.30 -26.80 -17.30
C ILE A 808 4.39 -25.73 -17.91
N LYS A 809 3.27 -26.18 -18.49
CA LYS A 809 2.19 -25.33 -19.03
C LYS A 809 0.91 -25.55 -18.24
N LYS A 810 0.24 -24.48 -17.82
CA LYS A 810 -1.11 -24.55 -17.21
C LYS A 810 -2.18 -24.40 -18.28
N LEU A 811 -3.34 -25.03 -18.05
CA LEU A 811 -4.53 -24.88 -18.89
C LEU A 811 -5.38 -23.74 -18.34
N GLN A 812 -5.58 -22.69 -19.12
CA GLN A 812 -6.48 -21.59 -18.81
C GLN A 812 -7.78 -21.78 -19.61
N ILE A 813 -8.91 -21.97 -18.96
CA ILE A 813 -10.21 -22.24 -19.60
C ILE A 813 -11.30 -21.30 -19.07
N GLY A 814 -12.03 -20.67 -19.99
CA GLY A 814 -13.19 -19.85 -19.64
C GLY A 814 -14.46 -20.70 -19.51
N CYS A 815 -15.35 -20.34 -18.61
CA CYS A 815 -16.71 -20.86 -18.54
C CYS A 815 -17.72 -19.75 -18.18
N VAL A 816 -18.98 -19.98 -18.49
CA VAL A 816 -20.10 -19.12 -18.09
C VAL A 816 -21.04 -19.96 -17.24
N VAL A 817 -21.32 -19.49 -16.02
CA VAL A 817 -22.21 -20.15 -15.06
C VAL A 817 -23.43 -19.31 -14.75
N GLU A 818 -24.55 -19.95 -14.48
CA GLU A 818 -25.72 -19.33 -13.86
C GLU A 818 -25.56 -19.35 -12.34
N ASP A 819 -25.42 -18.17 -11.72
CA ASP A 819 -25.03 -18.00 -10.30
C ASP A 819 -26.00 -18.71 -9.33
N ASP A 820 -27.27 -18.83 -9.69
CA ASP A 820 -28.31 -19.46 -8.87
C ASP A 820 -28.22 -21.00 -8.87
N LYS A 821 -27.45 -21.61 -9.78
CA LYS A 821 -27.43 -23.07 -9.99
C LYS A 821 -26.05 -23.69 -9.79
N VAL A 822 -24.98 -22.99 -10.16
CA VAL A 822 -23.61 -23.54 -10.14
C VAL A 822 -22.72 -22.61 -9.32
N GLY A 823 -22.32 -23.08 -8.13
CA GLY A 823 -21.32 -22.41 -7.29
C GLY A 823 -19.91 -22.67 -7.79
N THR A 824 -19.01 -21.69 -7.60
CA THR A 824 -17.58 -21.79 -7.95
C THR A 824 -16.90 -22.95 -7.25
N ASP A 825 -17.21 -23.15 -5.97
CA ASP A 825 -16.59 -24.15 -5.11
C ASP A 825 -16.92 -25.58 -5.59
N LEU A 826 -18.15 -25.80 -6.07
CA LEU A 826 -18.58 -27.08 -6.65
C LEU A 826 -17.85 -27.39 -7.97
N LEU A 827 -17.53 -26.36 -8.75
CA LEU A 827 -16.80 -26.51 -10.01
C LEU A 827 -15.31 -26.81 -9.75
N GLU A 828 -14.71 -26.15 -8.76
CA GLU A 828 -13.34 -26.44 -8.31
C GLU A 828 -13.21 -27.85 -7.74
N GLU A 829 -14.15 -28.29 -6.90
CA GLU A 829 -14.19 -29.65 -6.36
C GLU A 829 -14.34 -30.70 -7.47
N ALA A 830 -15.24 -30.48 -8.44
CA ALA A 830 -15.46 -31.40 -9.55
C ALA A 830 -14.25 -31.54 -10.47
N ILE A 831 -13.47 -30.47 -10.66
CA ILE A 831 -12.25 -30.51 -11.48
C ILE A 831 -11.08 -31.10 -10.69
N THR A 832 -10.98 -30.81 -9.39
CA THR A 832 -9.92 -31.33 -8.51
C THR A 832 -10.09 -32.82 -8.21
N ALA A 833 -11.31 -33.37 -8.38
CA ALA A 833 -11.57 -34.81 -8.28
C ALA A 833 -10.82 -35.66 -9.32
N PHE A 834 -10.28 -35.06 -10.39
CA PHE A 834 -9.40 -35.74 -11.35
C PHE A 834 -7.94 -35.75 -10.86
N GLU A 835 -7.71 -36.40 -9.72
CA GLU A 835 -6.42 -36.42 -9.00
C GLU A 835 -5.23 -36.91 -9.85
N GLU A 836 -5.48 -37.71 -10.90
CA GLU A 836 -4.45 -38.23 -11.82
C GLU A 836 -3.84 -37.15 -12.73
N PHE A 837 -4.56 -36.06 -13.00
CA PHE A 837 -4.15 -35.04 -13.99
C PHE A 837 -4.08 -33.63 -13.41
N VAL A 838 -4.86 -33.32 -12.37
CA VAL A 838 -5.00 -31.98 -11.81
C VAL A 838 -4.33 -31.91 -10.44
N GLN A 839 -3.38 -30.99 -10.28
CA GLN A 839 -2.75 -30.68 -9.00
C GLN A 839 -3.56 -29.65 -8.20
N SER A 840 -4.03 -28.59 -8.87
CA SER A 840 -4.83 -27.51 -8.28
C SER A 840 -5.56 -26.71 -9.36
N VAL A 841 -6.65 -26.06 -8.97
CA VAL A 841 -7.45 -25.15 -9.79
C VAL A 841 -7.51 -23.80 -9.08
N ASP A 842 -7.20 -22.72 -9.80
CA ASP A 842 -7.27 -21.35 -9.30
C ASP A 842 -8.21 -20.52 -10.19
N VAL A 843 -9.03 -19.64 -9.59
CA VAL A 843 -9.81 -18.65 -10.35
C VAL A 843 -8.92 -17.49 -10.77
N ALA A 844 -8.63 -17.39 -12.06
CA ALA A 844 -7.79 -16.33 -12.62
C ALA A 844 -8.57 -15.02 -12.84
N ALA A 845 -9.86 -15.10 -13.19
CA ALA A 845 -10.74 -13.94 -13.30
C ALA A 845 -12.20 -14.30 -13.08
N PHE A 846 -12.96 -13.43 -12.43
CA PHE A 846 -14.39 -13.61 -12.16
C PHE A 846 -15.14 -12.32 -12.53
N ASN A 847 -16.00 -12.39 -13.55
CA ASN A 847 -16.77 -11.25 -14.05
C ASN A 847 -18.26 -11.58 -14.05
N LYS A 848 -19.08 -10.77 -13.35
CA LYS A 848 -20.55 -10.87 -13.41
C LYS A 848 -21.06 -10.21 -14.70
N ILE A 849 -21.95 -10.90 -15.43
CA ILE A 849 -22.58 -10.52 -16.70
C ILE A 849 -24.03 -10.09 -16.45
#